data_AF-A0AA35K579-F1
#
_entry.id   AF-A0AA35K579-F1
#
_cell.length_a   1.000
_cell.length_b   1.000
_cell.length_c   1.000
_cell.angle_alpha   90.00
_cell.angle_beta   90.00
_cell.angle_gamma   90.00
#
_symmetry.space_group_name_H-M   'P 1'
#
loop_
_entity.id
_entity.type
_entity.pdbx_description
1 polymer ?
#
loop_
_entity_poly.entity_id
_entity_poly.type
_entity_poly.pdbx_seq_one_letter_code
_entity_poly.pdbx_strand_id
1 'polypeptide(L)'
;MVSEHSYYNLILKKAGQFLSNVQINLLKFSLSLRAHSPTIQMFQQIAADEPPPKGCSAFVVIHGKSTCKTNEIWKLLKKAATRPKPYLFKGDHKFPTLNETGPVVILYAEMGTKDFATFHKVLSEQAQKEEIVYVLRHFVQKPSSEKMYLSGYGVELAVKSTEYKAVDDSQTKATNNVTAEGANEESEVQGFLFDTLKQNYPDLKDNLQELRKYLIESSDDTEPLKVWELSDISLQAASRILSVPAYNALKVMKDIAQNFPVKARSLTKVLVNLQMRKEIKENQQHLNEALELQPGEARLFLNGLRMDLNLHDPFSLLETLKVEEKAMRGLHSLGIKGDVLSKIMRLDAHSDDDAYALDIRHSSIVWINDLETDHIYDKWPTSFQELLKPAYAGMMRQIRRNLYNMVIFIDPMQEEAAHFMKLVEVFYFQKVPLRIGFVFVLNTDEVVDGNKDAGVALWRAFNFVADEMDIPAAFTAMTRMYHEVEEGGVLSVGHVKRFLVTGFPHADLQDILGVDSDYDENRQAGAMFYKKTGLGPLPQALFNGVPFNRKEMNLAELQTSLVKIMDATESFQRAVFLGVLNDHTNAVDFIMEQQNVVSHIHDKILDPQRRYLNFASPSVPIDTNDFSTFSFLDSQDKTFVISENMKYVTRKDEDVVYPGTIWIVADFDNPDGRQLLSNALKYLKTSSHVQLGVVHNPASKITEDNTVIARAILAAFLTQKNASLKNFLGRILKEDTARSLATGTKIKTLLVPGMNNDAFEKKYNTIGVNVIQAHKVFCREVLKLLPGQMAVVSNGRIIGPLRENELTAEDFDLLEQVTLSKATAKVKALVKEMGVGGKRGSNLAMKVSALLSSLPKSDVRRDIDFLKEKHSVLKIDPEQKSEPFFDVVGIVDPLSREAQKLSHLLIFLGQVVNMKLRLFMNCRFKLSEAPLKSFYRFVLEPELVSGASGSFPLAPGANFFEMPESPLLTLNMITPESWLVEAVNSSYDLDNIYLKDVESVVSAEYELEYLLLEGHCFDVATRQPTHGLQFTLGTRKNPVKVDTIVMANLGYFQLKANPGAWILRLREGRSEEIYQIYRHEGTDSSEVSEEVVVVLNSFSSKIIRVQVQKKPDEIHESLLSDGAAEEEEDFMIR
;
A
#
# COMPACT_ATOMS: atom_id res chain seq x y z
N MET A 1 -14.99 -35.58 -23.15
CA MET A 1 -14.19 -34.38 -22.84
C MET A 1 -15.19 -33.27 -22.57
N VAL A 2 -15.09 -32.60 -21.43
CA VAL A 2 -15.94 -31.45 -21.09
C VAL A 2 -15.41 -30.26 -21.88
N SER A 3 -16.25 -29.51 -22.59
CA SER A 3 -15.80 -28.31 -23.31
C SER A 3 -15.30 -27.25 -22.33
N GLU A 4 -14.32 -26.43 -22.74
CA GLU A 4 -13.78 -25.34 -21.90
C GLU A 4 -14.89 -24.40 -21.42
N HIS A 5 -15.88 -24.14 -22.27
CA HIS A 5 -17.08 -23.38 -21.91
C HIS A 5 -17.89 -24.02 -20.77
N SER A 6 -18.07 -25.35 -20.80
CA SER A 6 -18.75 -26.05 -19.70
C SER A 6 -17.93 -26.04 -18.41
N TYR A 7 -16.60 -26.04 -18.51
CA TYR A 7 -15.72 -25.94 -17.34
C TYR A 7 -15.76 -24.53 -16.72
N TYR A 8 -15.73 -23.49 -17.56
CA TYR A 8 -15.92 -22.09 -17.17
C TYR A 8 -17.24 -21.88 -16.42
N ASN A 9 -18.36 -22.36 -16.97
CA ASN A 9 -19.67 -22.24 -16.32
C ASN A 9 -19.74 -23.02 -14.99
N LEU A 10 -19.07 -24.18 -14.90
CA LEU A 10 -18.99 -24.94 -13.66
C LEU A 10 -18.21 -24.17 -12.58
N ILE A 11 -17.08 -23.54 -12.95
CA ILE A 11 -16.29 -22.71 -12.04
C ILE A 11 -17.14 -21.54 -11.54
N LEU A 12 -17.80 -20.81 -12.43
CA LEU A 12 -18.66 -19.69 -12.02
C LEU A 12 -19.80 -20.13 -11.09
N LYS A 13 -20.44 -21.27 -11.39
CA LYS A 13 -21.51 -21.82 -10.54
C LYS A 13 -20.99 -22.22 -9.16
N LYS A 14 -19.77 -22.76 -9.06
CA LYS A 14 -19.14 -23.10 -7.78
C LYS A 14 -18.67 -21.87 -7.02
N ALA A 15 -18.07 -20.90 -7.73
CA ALA A 15 -17.63 -19.63 -7.15
C ALA A 15 -18.81 -18.82 -6.60
N GLY A 16 -19.97 -18.82 -7.29
CA GLY A 16 -21.18 -18.15 -6.83
C GLY A 16 -21.82 -18.72 -5.57
N GLN A 17 -21.30 -19.82 -5.02
CA GLN A 17 -21.67 -20.29 -3.67
C GLN A 17 -20.97 -19.48 -2.56
N PHE A 18 -19.85 -18.82 -2.88
CA PHE A 18 -19.00 -18.09 -1.94
C PHE A 18 -18.91 -16.58 -2.27
N LEU A 19 -19.21 -16.20 -3.51
CA LEU A 19 -19.06 -14.83 -4.03
C LEU A 19 -20.42 -14.17 -4.25
N SER A 20 -20.48 -12.85 -4.04
CA SER A 20 -21.63 -12.03 -4.43
C SER A 20 -21.76 -11.89 -5.95
N ASN A 21 -22.92 -11.43 -6.45
CA ASN A 21 -23.12 -11.19 -7.88
C ASN A 21 -22.07 -10.23 -8.48
N VAL A 22 -21.74 -9.15 -7.77
CA VAL A 22 -20.71 -8.19 -8.22
C VAL A 22 -19.33 -8.84 -8.22
N GLN A 23 -18.99 -9.64 -7.21
CA GLN A 23 -17.72 -10.37 -7.19
C GLN A 23 -17.63 -11.41 -8.31
N ILE A 24 -18.74 -12.04 -8.68
CA ILE A 24 -18.81 -12.93 -9.85
C ILE A 24 -18.53 -12.13 -11.13
N ASN A 25 -19.12 -10.93 -11.28
CA ASN A 25 -18.83 -10.06 -12.43
C ASN A 25 -17.35 -9.65 -12.48
N LEU A 26 -16.74 -9.30 -11.33
CA LEU A 26 -15.31 -9.02 -11.25
C LEU A 26 -14.44 -10.26 -11.55
N LEU A 27 -14.90 -11.46 -11.18
CA LEU A 27 -14.23 -12.72 -11.54
C LEU A 27 -14.29 -12.96 -13.06
N LYS A 28 -15.46 -12.77 -13.68
CA LYS A 28 -15.64 -12.84 -15.14
C LYS A 28 -14.73 -11.85 -15.86
N PHE A 29 -14.65 -10.63 -15.36
CA PHE A 29 -13.77 -9.60 -15.89
C PHE A 29 -12.29 -9.99 -15.76
N SER A 30 -11.85 -10.48 -14.60
CA SER A 30 -10.50 -10.99 -14.39
C SER A 30 -10.12 -12.12 -15.36
N LEU A 31 -11.07 -13.01 -15.65
CA LEU A 31 -10.89 -14.10 -16.61
C LEU A 31 -10.85 -13.59 -18.05
N SER A 32 -11.65 -12.58 -18.40
CA SER A 32 -11.63 -11.89 -19.70
C SER A 32 -10.30 -11.18 -19.98
N LEU A 33 -9.74 -10.50 -18.97
CA LEU A 33 -8.40 -9.90 -19.02
C LEU A 33 -7.26 -10.92 -18.97
N ARG A 34 -7.56 -12.17 -18.60
CA ARG A 34 -6.55 -13.22 -18.36
C ARG A 34 -5.48 -12.81 -17.33
N ALA A 35 -5.87 -12.00 -16.33
CA ALA A 35 -4.96 -11.28 -15.43
C ALA A 35 -3.94 -12.17 -14.67
N HIS A 36 -4.29 -13.43 -14.39
CA HIS A 36 -3.44 -14.37 -13.64
C HIS A 36 -2.57 -15.29 -14.53
N SER A 37 -2.65 -15.17 -15.85
CA SER A 37 -1.84 -15.98 -16.77
C SER A 37 -0.33 -15.80 -16.60
N PRO A 38 0.20 -14.56 -16.39
CA PRO A 38 1.62 -14.35 -16.10
C PRO A 38 2.10 -15.10 -14.84
N THR A 39 1.25 -15.19 -13.81
CA THR A 39 1.57 -15.92 -12.58
C THR A 39 1.71 -17.43 -12.84
N ILE A 40 0.83 -18.01 -13.67
CA ILE A 40 0.93 -19.42 -14.05
C ILE A 40 2.21 -19.65 -14.87
N GLN A 41 2.49 -18.79 -15.85
CA GLN A 41 3.70 -18.88 -16.68
C GLN A 41 4.99 -18.76 -15.85
N MET A 42 5.00 -17.88 -14.85
CA MET A 42 6.10 -17.75 -13.89
C MET A 42 6.36 -19.08 -13.14
N PHE A 43 5.32 -19.76 -12.65
CA PHE A 43 5.49 -21.06 -12.00
C PHE A 43 6.02 -22.15 -12.96
N GLN A 44 5.62 -22.11 -14.23
CA GLN A 44 6.20 -23.02 -15.24
C GLN A 44 7.69 -22.75 -15.45
N GLN A 45 8.10 -21.48 -15.52
CA GLN A 45 9.52 -21.12 -15.63
C GLN A 45 10.31 -21.58 -14.40
N ILE A 46 9.79 -21.39 -13.19
CA ILE A 46 10.40 -21.88 -11.95
C ILE A 46 10.52 -23.42 -11.96
N ALA A 47 9.48 -24.12 -12.41
CA ALA A 47 9.50 -25.58 -12.54
C ALA A 47 10.49 -26.06 -13.62
N ALA A 48 10.75 -25.26 -14.65
CA ALA A 48 11.80 -25.55 -15.63
C ALA A 48 13.20 -25.47 -15.03
N ASP A 49 13.42 -24.60 -14.03
CA ASP A 49 14.67 -24.53 -13.27
C ASP A 49 14.84 -25.71 -12.30
N GLU A 50 13.75 -26.19 -11.70
CA GLU A 50 13.69 -27.37 -10.80
C GLU A 50 12.96 -28.56 -11.45
N PRO A 51 13.56 -29.28 -12.41
CA PRO A 51 12.83 -30.21 -13.27
C PRO A 51 12.22 -31.40 -12.50
N PRO A 52 11.01 -31.86 -12.89
CA PRO A 52 10.38 -33.04 -12.31
C PRO A 52 11.20 -34.31 -12.56
N PRO A 53 11.09 -35.33 -11.69
CA PRO A 53 11.54 -36.68 -12.03
C PRO A 53 10.86 -37.19 -13.31
N LYS A 54 11.56 -38.01 -14.09
CA LYS A 54 11.07 -38.49 -15.41
C LYS A 54 9.70 -39.14 -15.29
N GLY A 55 8.73 -38.68 -16.10
CA GLY A 55 7.40 -39.29 -16.25
C GLY A 55 6.33 -38.81 -15.26
N CYS A 56 6.59 -37.78 -14.46
CA CYS A 56 5.63 -37.32 -13.45
C CYS A 56 4.73 -36.17 -13.94
N SER A 57 3.43 -36.32 -13.75
CA SER A 57 2.39 -35.30 -13.94
C SER A 57 2.35 -34.28 -12.79
N ALA A 58 2.61 -34.75 -11.57
CA ALA A 58 2.75 -33.95 -10.35
C ALA A 58 3.95 -34.44 -9.53
N PHE A 59 4.63 -33.52 -8.84
CA PHE A 59 5.79 -33.85 -8.02
C PHE A 59 5.90 -32.93 -6.81
N VAL A 60 6.54 -33.42 -5.75
CA VAL A 60 6.76 -32.70 -4.50
C VAL A 60 8.25 -32.44 -4.34
N VAL A 61 8.61 -31.19 -4.02
CA VAL A 61 9.98 -30.76 -3.70
C VAL A 61 10.08 -30.48 -2.20
N ILE A 62 11.02 -31.15 -1.54
CA ILE A 62 11.33 -30.97 -0.12
C ILE A 62 12.81 -30.63 -0.03
N HIS A 63 13.14 -29.37 0.30
CA HIS A 63 14.52 -28.88 0.47
C HIS A 63 15.46 -29.39 -0.64
N GLY A 64 15.11 -29.09 -1.89
CA GLY A 64 15.92 -29.40 -3.09
C GLY A 64 15.86 -30.84 -3.61
N LYS A 65 15.12 -31.77 -3.00
CA LYS A 65 14.87 -33.11 -3.58
C LYS A 65 13.42 -33.29 -3.99
N SER A 66 13.22 -33.79 -5.21
CA SER A 66 11.91 -34.07 -5.78
C SER A 66 11.50 -35.55 -5.67
N THR A 67 10.21 -35.83 -5.46
CA THR A 67 9.62 -37.17 -5.54
C THR A 67 8.23 -37.11 -6.17
N CYS A 68 7.81 -38.20 -6.82
CA CYS A 68 6.48 -38.37 -7.40
C CYS A 68 5.65 -39.43 -6.66
N LYS A 69 6.11 -39.89 -5.49
CA LYS A 69 5.42 -40.92 -4.70
C LYS A 69 5.11 -40.39 -3.32
N THR A 70 3.84 -40.51 -2.91
CA THR A 70 3.38 -40.13 -1.56
C THR A 70 4.12 -40.86 -0.44
N ASN A 71 4.48 -42.13 -0.65
CA ASN A 71 5.19 -42.96 0.33
C ASN A 71 6.62 -42.49 0.63
N GLU A 72 7.25 -41.71 -0.25
CA GLU A 72 8.63 -41.24 -0.08
C GLU A 72 8.73 -39.90 0.66
N ILE A 73 7.62 -39.16 0.76
CA ILE A 73 7.54 -37.85 1.44
C ILE A 73 8.06 -37.95 2.88
N TRP A 74 7.60 -38.95 3.64
CA TRP A 74 8.03 -39.19 5.02
C TRP A 74 9.54 -39.46 5.15
N LYS A 75 10.15 -40.15 4.16
CA LYS A 75 11.59 -40.42 4.16
C LYS A 75 12.40 -39.16 3.91
N LEU A 76 11.90 -38.27 3.05
CA LEU A 76 12.54 -37.01 2.70
C LEU A 76 12.40 -35.96 3.82
N LEU A 77 11.26 -35.91 4.51
CA LEU A 77 11.03 -35.02 5.66
C LEU A 77 12.03 -35.28 6.80
N LYS A 78 12.32 -36.55 7.12
CA LYS A 78 13.33 -36.90 8.14
C LYS A 78 14.73 -36.37 7.82
N LYS A 79 15.07 -36.19 6.54
CA LYS A 79 16.35 -35.66 6.07
C LYS A 79 16.26 -34.19 5.62
N ALA A 80 15.18 -33.48 5.94
CA ALA A 80 14.98 -32.10 5.52
C ALA A 80 15.86 -31.12 6.31
N ALA A 81 16.03 -31.34 7.63
CA ALA A 81 16.82 -30.46 8.49
C ALA A 81 18.30 -30.33 8.08
N THR A 82 18.86 -31.34 7.40
CA THR A 82 20.26 -31.32 6.92
C THR A 82 20.45 -30.59 5.59
N ARG A 83 19.37 -30.04 4.99
CA ARG A 83 19.40 -29.43 3.65
C ARG A 83 18.89 -27.98 3.72
N PRO A 84 19.43 -27.06 2.89
CA PRO A 84 19.01 -25.68 2.91
C PRO A 84 17.52 -25.57 2.60
N LYS A 85 16.84 -24.66 3.31
CA LYS A 85 15.43 -24.36 3.07
C LYS A 85 15.28 -23.74 1.67
N PRO A 86 14.24 -24.11 0.91
CA PRO A 86 13.98 -23.50 -0.39
C PRO A 86 13.54 -22.04 -0.22
N TYR A 87 13.86 -21.20 -1.19
CA TYR A 87 13.37 -19.83 -1.25
C TYR A 87 11.86 -19.85 -1.59
N LEU A 88 11.08 -19.13 -0.79
CA LEU A 88 9.62 -18.97 -0.97
C LEU A 88 9.35 -17.58 -1.51
N PHE A 89 8.70 -17.50 -2.67
CA PHE A 89 8.35 -16.23 -3.30
C PHE A 89 7.17 -15.58 -2.57
N LYS A 90 7.05 -14.25 -2.59
CA LYS A 90 5.92 -13.55 -1.94
C LYS A 90 4.57 -13.98 -2.52
N GLY A 91 4.55 -14.34 -3.81
CA GLY A 91 3.36 -14.83 -4.53
C GLY A 91 3.03 -16.31 -4.35
N ASP A 92 3.80 -17.07 -3.56
CA ASP A 92 3.54 -18.50 -3.33
C ASP A 92 2.26 -18.72 -2.50
N HIS A 93 1.44 -19.69 -2.91
CA HIS A 93 0.25 -20.09 -2.16
C HIS A 93 0.63 -21.03 -1.01
N LYS A 94 0.77 -20.46 0.18
CA LYS A 94 1.02 -21.21 1.42
C LYS A 94 -0.30 -21.69 2.03
N PHE A 95 -0.37 -22.97 2.35
CA PHE A 95 -1.48 -23.50 3.13
C PHE A 95 -1.43 -22.90 4.55
N PRO A 96 -2.57 -22.52 5.17
CA PRO A 96 -2.56 -21.85 6.46
C PRO A 96 -1.92 -22.71 7.57
N THR A 97 -0.76 -22.30 8.07
CA THR A 97 -0.02 -22.96 9.15
C THR A 97 0.54 -21.93 10.13
N LEU A 98 0.54 -22.22 11.44
CA LEU A 98 1.08 -21.33 12.48
C LEU A 98 2.59 -21.46 12.66
N ASN A 99 3.13 -22.65 12.41
CA ASN A 99 4.54 -22.93 12.57
C ASN A 99 5.32 -22.69 11.26
N GLU A 100 5.85 -21.48 11.09
CA GLU A 100 6.69 -21.14 9.93
C GLU A 100 8.10 -21.76 9.98
N THR A 101 8.49 -22.34 11.13
CA THR A 101 9.83 -22.93 11.31
C THR A 101 9.95 -24.36 10.76
N GLY A 102 8.81 -25.01 10.50
CA GLY A 102 8.75 -26.39 10.00
C GLY A 102 9.44 -26.60 8.64
N PRO A 103 9.68 -27.87 8.25
CA PRO A 103 10.20 -28.21 6.93
C PRO A 103 9.25 -27.78 5.82
N VAL A 104 9.80 -27.19 4.75
CA VAL A 104 9.02 -26.66 3.63
C VAL A 104 8.80 -27.74 2.58
N VAL A 105 7.54 -27.91 2.17
CA VAL A 105 7.10 -28.89 1.18
C VAL A 105 6.34 -28.18 0.07
N ILE A 106 6.87 -28.23 -1.14
CA ILE A 106 6.31 -27.55 -2.32
C ILE A 106 5.71 -28.60 -3.25
N LEU A 107 4.40 -28.54 -3.51
CA LEU A 107 3.72 -29.37 -4.51
C LEU A 107 3.65 -28.61 -5.83
N TYR A 108 4.15 -29.24 -6.89
CA TYR A 108 3.97 -28.83 -8.28
C TYR A 108 2.92 -29.73 -8.92
N ALA A 109 1.74 -29.18 -9.22
CA ALA A 109 0.65 -29.95 -9.80
C ALA A 109 -0.35 -29.08 -10.56
N GLU A 110 -1.11 -29.72 -11.44
CA GLU A 110 -2.27 -29.14 -12.12
C GLU A 110 -3.55 -29.38 -11.29
N MET A 111 -4.24 -28.30 -10.94
CA MET A 111 -5.50 -28.39 -10.17
C MET A 111 -6.58 -29.11 -10.99
N GLY A 112 -7.41 -29.91 -10.30
CA GLY A 112 -8.48 -30.69 -10.93
C GLY A 112 -8.06 -32.07 -11.44
N THR A 113 -6.76 -32.40 -11.41
CA THR A 113 -6.26 -33.74 -11.73
C THR A 113 -6.40 -34.70 -10.54
N LYS A 114 -6.43 -36.02 -10.81
CA LYS A 114 -6.47 -37.06 -9.77
C LYS A 114 -5.20 -37.04 -8.92
N ASP A 115 -4.05 -36.82 -9.55
CA ASP A 115 -2.75 -36.81 -8.86
C ASP A 115 -2.69 -35.67 -7.85
N PHE A 116 -3.14 -34.46 -8.23
CA PHE A 116 -3.27 -33.34 -7.30
C PHE A 116 -4.12 -33.71 -6.07
N ALA A 117 -5.30 -34.30 -6.27
CA ALA A 117 -6.18 -34.67 -5.15
C ALA A 117 -5.52 -35.65 -4.17
N THR A 118 -4.73 -36.61 -4.67
CA THR A 118 -4.01 -37.57 -3.81
C THR A 118 -2.91 -36.92 -2.98
N PHE A 119 -2.07 -36.06 -3.59
CA PHE A 119 -1.02 -35.35 -2.87
C PHE A 119 -1.57 -34.32 -1.89
N HIS A 120 -2.56 -33.53 -2.34
CA HIS A 120 -3.16 -32.47 -1.56
C HIS A 120 -3.73 -33.01 -0.25
N LYS A 121 -4.48 -34.12 -0.29
CA LYS A 121 -5.06 -34.74 0.92
C LYS A 121 -4.01 -35.07 1.98
N VAL A 122 -2.90 -35.69 1.57
CA VAL A 122 -1.82 -36.09 2.49
C VAL A 122 -1.12 -34.85 3.07
N LEU A 123 -0.78 -33.88 2.22
CA LEU A 123 -0.06 -32.69 2.63
C LEU A 123 -0.91 -31.73 3.48
N SER A 124 -2.21 -31.60 3.18
CA SER A 124 -3.13 -30.79 3.98
C SER A 124 -3.31 -31.34 5.39
N GLU A 125 -3.42 -32.67 5.53
CA GLU A 125 -3.54 -33.32 6.85
C GLU A 125 -2.27 -33.13 7.70
N GLN A 126 -1.09 -33.14 7.08
CA GLN A 126 0.19 -32.88 7.76
C GLN A 126 0.36 -31.40 8.12
N ALA A 127 -0.03 -30.49 7.23
CA ALA A 127 0.02 -29.06 7.48
C ALA A 127 -0.94 -28.65 8.61
N GLN A 128 -2.14 -29.25 8.68
CA GLN A 128 -3.09 -29.06 9.78
C GLN A 128 -2.55 -29.52 11.15
N LYS A 129 -1.62 -30.48 11.17
CA LYS A 129 -0.90 -30.92 12.38
C LYS A 129 0.32 -30.05 12.71
N GLU A 130 0.57 -29.00 11.94
CA GLU A 130 1.70 -28.07 12.09
C GLU A 130 3.08 -28.75 11.94
N GLU A 131 3.13 -29.91 11.26
CA GLU A 131 4.37 -30.66 11.03
C GLU A 131 5.18 -30.14 9.84
N ILE A 132 4.52 -29.50 8.87
CA ILE A 132 5.12 -29.02 7.61
C ILE A 132 4.57 -27.64 7.23
N VAL A 133 5.37 -26.90 6.46
CA VAL A 133 4.91 -25.71 5.72
C VAL A 133 4.59 -26.14 4.29
N TYR A 134 3.30 -26.25 3.97
CA TYR A 134 2.84 -26.73 2.67
C TYR A 134 2.60 -25.57 1.68
N VAL A 135 3.21 -25.64 0.51
CA VAL A 135 3.11 -24.64 -0.57
C VAL A 135 2.66 -25.31 -1.87
N LEU A 136 1.78 -24.64 -2.62
CA LEU A 136 1.32 -25.09 -3.93
C LEU A 136 1.85 -24.16 -5.04
N ARG A 137 2.48 -24.74 -6.06
CA ARG A 137 2.88 -24.08 -7.31
C ARG A 137 2.19 -24.75 -8.49
N HIS A 138 1.69 -23.97 -9.43
CA HIS A 138 1.02 -24.50 -10.62
C HIS A 138 2.05 -25.12 -11.57
N PHE A 139 1.79 -26.33 -12.04
CA PHE A 139 2.64 -27.02 -13.00
C PHE A 139 1.81 -27.82 -13.98
N VAL A 140 2.17 -27.74 -15.26
CA VAL A 140 1.50 -28.46 -16.34
C VAL A 140 2.59 -29.16 -17.13
N GLN A 141 2.53 -30.50 -17.18
CA GLN A 141 3.61 -31.32 -17.74
C GLN A 141 3.81 -31.07 -19.25
N LYS A 142 2.73 -30.80 -19.98
CA LYS A 142 2.74 -30.55 -21.43
C LYS A 142 1.89 -29.30 -21.71
N PRO A 143 2.48 -28.10 -21.71
CA PRO A 143 1.75 -26.88 -22.07
C PRO A 143 1.31 -26.93 -23.53
N SER A 144 0.17 -26.29 -23.84
CA SER A 144 -0.28 -26.09 -25.22
C SER A 144 0.70 -25.19 -25.98
N SER A 145 0.87 -25.44 -27.28
CA SER A 145 1.65 -24.56 -28.16
C SER A 145 0.85 -23.36 -28.70
N GLU A 146 -0.45 -23.31 -28.42
CA GLU A 146 -1.31 -22.21 -28.86
C GLU A 146 -0.99 -20.91 -28.12
N LYS A 147 -0.87 -19.82 -28.88
CA LYS A 147 -0.66 -18.48 -28.32
C LYS A 147 -1.96 -17.95 -27.69
N MET A 148 -1.79 -17.14 -26.67
CA MET A 148 -2.89 -16.52 -25.94
C MET A 148 -3.21 -15.14 -26.51
N TYR A 149 -4.48 -14.92 -26.87
CA TYR A 149 -4.98 -13.58 -27.20
C TYR A 149 -5.22 -12.75 -25.94
N LEU A 150 -4.79 -11.49 -25.98
CA LEU A 150 -4.86 -10.53 -24.87
C LEU A 150 -5.90 -9.45 -25.12
N SER A 151 -6.30 -8.76 -24.05
CA SER A 151 -7.20 -7.60 -24.08
C SER A 151 -6.63 -6.47 -23.22
N GLY A 152 -7.23 -5.29 -23.30
CA GLY A 152 -6.83 -4.11 -22.53
C GLY A 152 -5.97 -3.10 -23.27
N TYR A 153 -5.90 -3.19 -24.61
CA TYR A 153 -5.20 -2.23 -25.47
C TYR A 153 -6.19 -1.44 -26.35
N GLY A 154 -5.75 -0.28 -26.82
CA GLY A 154 -6.42 0.53 -27.83
C GLY A 154 -5.78 0.35 -29.19
N VAL A 155 -6.56 0.52 -30.25
CA VAL A 155 -6.10 0.59 -31.64
C VAL A 155 -6.60 1.88 -32.23
N GLU A 156 -5.69 2.65 -32.81
CA GLU A 156 -5.97 3.92 -33.48
C GLU A 156 -5.65 3.79 -34.97
N LEU A 157 -6.57 4.23 -35.83
CA LEU A 157 -6.31 4.47 -37.25
C LEU A 157 -6.27 5.98 -37.46
N ALA A 158 -5.07 6.54 -37.56
CA ALA A 158 -4.86 7.96 -37.76
C ALA A 158 -4.98 8.32 -39.24
N VAL A 159 -5.73 9.38 -39.54
CA VAL A 159 -5.80 9.93 -40.90
C VAL A 159 -4.54 10.74 -41.15
N LYS A 160 -3.72 10.30 -42.12
CA LYS A 160 -2.52 11.03 -42.52
C LYS A 160 -2.93 12.25 -43.35
N SER A 161 -2.66 13.44 -42.84
CA SER A 161 -2.89 14.69 -43.57
C SER A 161 -2.09 14.68 -44.87
N THR A 162 -2.76 14.71 -46.02
CA THR A 162 -2.13 14.87 -47.34
C THR A 162 -1.88 16.33 -47.69
N GLU A 163 -1.69 17.21 -46.69
CA GLU A 163 -1.34 18.62 -46.85
C GLU A 163 0.11 18.79 -47.31
N TYR A 164 0.52 18.13 -48.39
CA TYR A 164 1.60 18.52 -49.30
C TYR A 164 1.56 17.53 -50.46
N LYS A 165 0.68 17.76 -51.43
CA LYS A 165 0.89 17.38 -52.84
C LYS A 165 -0.09 18.14 -53.72
N ALA A 166 0.36 19.28 -54.24
CA ALA A 166 -0.19 19.85 -55.44
C ALA A 166 0.26 18.98 -56.62
N VAL A 167 -0.54 18.00 -57.04
CA VAL A 167 -0.51 17.34 -58.37
C VAL A 167 -1.88 16.67 -58.56
N ASP A 168 -2.83 17.35 -59.19
CA ASP A 168 -3.24 17.20 -60.60
C ASP A 168 -4.36 16.16 -60.78
N ASP A 169 -5.58 16.67 -60.86
CA ASP A 169 -6.81 15.92 -61.10
C ASP A 169 -6.80 15.32 -62.51
N SER A 170 -6.55 14.01 -62.61
CA SER A 170 -6.91 13.26 -63.80
C SER A 170 -7.48 11.87 -63.47
N GLN A 171 -8.78 11.76 -63.75
CA GLN A 171 -9.60 10.58 -64.07
C GLN A 171 -9.11 9.19 -63.68
N THR A 172 -9.99 8.37 -63.09
CA THR A 172 -10.55 7.18 -63.77
C THR A 172 -11.69 6.53 -62.97
N LYS A 173 -12.44 5.70 -63.70
CA LYS A 173 -13.80 5.23 -63.51
C LYS A 173 -13.93 4.00 -62.59
N ALA A 174 -15.18 3.84 -62.14
CA ALA A 174 -15.80 2.73 -61.41
C ALA A 174 -15.44 1.30 -61.85
N THR A 175 -15.46 0.39 -60.85
CA THR A 175 -15.95 -0.99 -61.00
C THR A 175 -16.53 -1.50 -59.66
N ASN A 176 -17.77 -1.99 -59.72
CA ASN A 176 -18.51 -2.61 -58.60
C ASN A 176 -18.23 -4.11 -58.49
N ASN A 177 -18.19 -4.63 -57.25
CA ASN A 177 -19.00 -5.76 -56.73
C ASN A 177 -18.23 -6.58 -55.67
N VAL A 178 -18.62 -6.47 -54.39
CA VAL A 178 -18.49 -7.58 -53.41
C VAL A 178 -19.67 -7.54 -52.43
N THR A 179 -20.39 -8.66 -52.35
CA THR A 179 -21.43 -8.95 -51.35
C THR A 179 -20.81 -9.50 -50.07
N ALA A 180 -21.11 -8.91 -48.92
CA ALA A 180 -20.77 -9.47 -47.61
C ALA A 180 -21.98 -9.44 -46.67
N GLU A 181 -22.55 -10.62 -46.39
CA GLU A 181 -23.54 -10.85 -45.34
C GLU A 181 -22.83 -11.18 -44.03
N GLY A 182 -23.14 -10.46 -42.93
CA GLY A 182 -22.68 -10.83 -41.59
C GLY A 182 -22.62 -9.71 -40.54
N ALA A 183 -23.79 -9.32 -40.01
CA ALA A 183 -24.08 -8.78 -38.66
C ALA A 183 -23.11 -7.78 -37.97
N ASN A 184 -23.49 -6.50 -37.94
CA ASN A 184 -24.05 -5.79 -36.77
C ASN A 184 -24.68 -4.47 -37.25
N GLU A 185 -25.98 -4.28 -37.03
CA GLU A 185 -26.75 -3.19 -37.63
C GLU A 185 -26.55 -1.86 -36.86
N GLU A 186 -25.82 -0.92 -37.45
CA GLU A 186 -25.77 0.49 -37.02
C GLU A 186 -26.77 1.34 -37.82
N SER A 187 -27.50 2.21 -37.12
CA SER A 187 -28.83 2.66 -37.52
C SER A 187 -28.94 4.06 -38.11
N GLU A 188 -27.86 4.85 -38.21
CA GLU A 188 -27.95 6.23 -38.70
C GLU A 188 -26.78 6.65 -39.60
N VAL A 189 -27.09 7.04 -40.83
CA VAL A 189 -26.12 7.61 -41.80
C VAL A 189 -26.65 8.95 -42.30
N GLN A 190 -25.83 10.02 -42.20
CA GLN A 190 -26.17 11.40 -42.57
C GLN A 190 -27.48 11.98 -41.96
N GLY A 191 -27.91 11.50 -40.78
CA GLY A 191 -29.14 11.96 -40.12
C GLY A 191 -30.40 11.20 -40.52
N PHE A 192 -30.28 10.14 -41.33
CA PHE A 192 -31.35 9.19 -41.63
C PHE A 192 -31.27 7.99 -40.69
N LEU A 193 -32.33 7.77 -39.90
CA LEU A 193 -32.47 6.61 -39.02
C LEU A 193 -32.96 5.40 -39.83
N PHE A 194 -32.02 4.58 -40.32
CA PHE A 194 -32.29 3.41 -41.15
C PHE A 194 -33.07 2.31 -40.43
N ASP A 195 -33.00 2.19 -39.10
CA ASP A 195 -33.84 1.26 -38.35
C ASP A 195 -35.32 1.64 -38.45
N THR A 196 -35.63 2.91 -38.20
CA THR A 196 -36.98 3.44 -38.29
C THR A 196 -37.48 3.42 -39.72
N LEU A 197 -36.61 3.68 -40.70
CA LEU A 197 -36.95 3.63 -42.13
C LEU A 197 -37.21 2.20 -42.63
N LYS A 198 -36.41 1.21 -42.19
CA LYS A 198 -36.63 -0.21 -42.49
C LYS A 198 -37.92 -0.73 -41.84
N GLN A 199 -38.23 -0.28 -40.62
CA GLN A 199 -39.48 -0.63 -39.93
C GLN A 199 -40.71 -0.01 -40.61
N ASN A 200 -40.62 1.23 -41.10
CA ASN A 200 -41.72 1.94 -41.74
C ASN A 200 -41.92 1.57 -43.21
N TYR A 201 -40.87 1.13 -43.91
CA TYR A 201 -40.90 0.79 -45.34
C TYR A 201 -40.20 -0.56 -45.63
N PRO A 202 -40.81 -1.69 -45.23
CA PRO A 202 -40.21 -3.02 -45.38
C PRO A 202 -39.99 -3.45 -46.85
N ASP A 203 -40.77 -2.94 -47.79
CA ASP A 203 -40.69 -3.28 -49.22
C ASP A 203 -39.46 -2.65 -49.94
N LEU A 204 -38.81 -1.67 -49.30
CA LEU A 204 -37.69 -0.91 -49.86
C LEU A 204 -36.34 -1.30 -49.22
N LYS A 205 -36.24 -2.46 -48.59
CA LYS A 205 -35.07 -2.88 -47.81
C LYS A 205 -33.77 -2.83 -48.60
N ASP A 206 -33.77 -3.34 -49.84
CA ASP A 206 -32.58 -3.39 -50.70
C ASP A 206 -32.20 -1.98 -51.19
N ASN A 207 -33.20 -1.16 -51.55
CA ASN A 207 -32.98 0.24 -51.95
C ASN A 207 -32.50 1.11 -50.79
N LEU A 208 -32.95 0.84 -49.56
CA LEU A 208 -32.47 1.51 -48.35
C LEU A 208 -31.02 1.10 -48.03
N GLN A 209 -30.63 -0.14 -48.32
CA GLN A 209 -29.23 -0.58 -48.22
C GLN A 209 -28.36 0.09 -49.30
N GLU A 210 -28.85 0.20 -50.54
CA GLU A 210 -28.15 0.89 -51.63
C GLU A 210 -28.04 2.40 -51.38
N LEU A 211 -29.10 3.04 -50.89
CA LEU A 211 -29.08 4.45 -50.45
C LEU A 211 -28.12 4.65 -49.28
N ARG A 212 -28.09 3.73 -48.30
CA ARG A 212 -27.14 3.77 -47.19
C ARG A 212 -25.71 3.71 -47.72
N LYS A 213 -25.44 2.78 -48.63
CA LYS A 213 -24.13 2.65 -49.29
C LYS A 213 -23.75 3.91 -50.05
N TYR A 214 -24.69 4.46 -50.83
CA TYR A 214 -24.52 5.71 -51.56
C TYR A 214 -24.27 6.90 -50.64
N LEU A 215 -24.90 7.00 -49.46
CA LEU A 215 -24.67 8.08 -48.50
C LEU A 215 -23.30 8.00 -47.80
N ILE A 216 -22.74 6.80 -47.70
CA ILE A 216 -21.36 6.57 -47.25
C ILE A 216 -20.40 6.93 -48.39
N GLU A 217 -20.63 6.43 -49.60
CA GLU A 217 -19.81 6.72 -50.80
C GLU A 217 -19.88 8.20 -51.22
N SER A 218 -20.99 8.90 -51.00
CA SER A 218 -21.15 10.35 -51.27
C SER A 218 -20.72 11.25 -50.11
N SER A 219 -20.29 10.68 -48.99
CA SER A 219 -19.61 11.44 -47.93
C SER A 219 -18.15 11.78 -48.31
N ASP A 220 -17.67 11.26 -49.44
CA ASP A 220 -16.30 11.32 -49.96
C ASP A 220 -15.92 12.65 -50.64
N ASP A 221 -16.54 13.76 -50.25
CA ASP A 221 -16.06 15.08 -50.67
C ASP A 221 -14.95 15.53 -49.72
N THR A 222 -13.73 15.44 -50.21
CA THR A 222 -12.43 15.86 -49.69
C THR A 222 -12.30 17.32 -49.23
N GLU A 223 -13.39 18.08 -49.11
CA GLU A 223 -13.37 19.46 -48.59
C GLU A 223 -13.27 19.50 -47.05
N PRO A 224 -12.23 20.16 -46.50
CA PRO A 224 -12.09 20.35 -45.06
C PRO A 224 -13.21 21.22 -44.49
N LEU A 225 -13.68 20.89 -43.29
CA LEU A 225 -14.68 21.69 -42.57
C LEU A 225 -14.22 23.14 -42.41
N LYS A 226 -15.14 24.09 -42.58
CA LYS A 226 -14.81 25.51 -42.47
C LYS A 226 -14.65 25.90 -41.00
N VAL A 227 -13.75 26.84 -40.71
CA VAL A 227 -13.38 27.23 -39.33
C VAL A 227 -14.60 27.64 -38.47
N TRP A 228 -15.61 28.30 -39.06
CA TRP A 228 -16.83 28.66 -38.31
C TRP A 228 -17.72 27.46 -37.97
N GLU A 229 -17.71 26.40 -38.78
CA GLU A 229 -18.47 25.17 -38.53
C GLU A 229 -17.86 24.36 -37.38
N LEU A 230 -16.55 24.50 -37.18
CA LEU A 230 -15.82 23.88 -36.07
C LEU A 230 -16.01 24.63 -34.74
N SER A 231 -16.38 25.91 -34.79
CA SER A 231 -16.36 26.78 -33.61
C SER A 231 -17.19 26.28 -32.41
N ASP A 232 -18.36 25.68 -32.66
CA ASP A 232 -19.28 25.17 -31.63
C ASP A 232 -19.44 23.62 -31.71
N ILE A 233 -18.58 22.91 -32.45
CA ILE A 233 -18.75 21.47 -32.73
C ILE A 233 -18.73 20.57 -31.48
N SER A 234 -17.94 20.90 -30.46
CA SER A 234 -17.97 20.19 -29.17
C SER A 234 -19.32 20.33 -28.46
N LEU A 235 -19.92 21.53 -28.51
CA LEU A 235 -21.25 21.77 -27.94
C LEU A 235 -22.34 21.05 -28.73
N GLN A 236 -22.18 20.95 -30.05
CA GLN A 236 -23.09 20.21 -30.92
C GLN A 236 -23.04 18.71 -30.64
N ALA A 237 -21.84 18.14 -30.45
CA ALA A 237 -21.66 16.77 -30.01
C ALA A 237 -22.31 16.50 -28.66
N ALA A 238 -22.08 17.37 -27.67
CA ALA A 238 -22.69 17.26 -26.36
C ALA A 238 -24.23 17.38 -26.42
N SER A 239 -24.76 18.32 -27.21
CA SER A 239 -26.20 18.50 -27.43
C SER A 239 -26.82 17.22 -28.02
N ARG A 240 -26.16 16.60 -29.00
CA ARG A 240 -26.60 15.32 -29.58
C ARG A 240 -26.64 14.22 -28.53
N ILE A 241 -25.58 14.05 -27.73
CA ILE A 241 -25.50 13.01 -26.70
C ILE A 241 -26.59 13.19 -25.64
N LEU A 242 -26.80 14.42 -25.15
CA LEU A 242 -27.78 14.72 -24.12
C LEU A 242 -29.24 14.71 -24.62
N SER A 243 -29.46 14.83 -25.93
CA SER A 243 -30.80 14.73 -26.53
C SER A 243 -31.34 13.29 -26.58
N VAL A 244 -30.47 12.30 -26.49
CA VAL A 244 -30.79 10.87 -26.56
C VAL A 244 -31.10 10.33 -25.15
N PRO A 245 -31.98 9.33 -24.99
CA PRO A 245 -32.22 8.69 -23.69
C PRO A 245 -30.92 8.21 -23.03
N ALA A 246 -30.83 8.36 -21.70
CA ALA A 246 -29.58 8.17 -20.95
C ALA A 246 -28.90 6.81 -21.17
N TYR A 247 -29.68 5.72 -21.35
CA TYR A 247 -29.15 4.38 -21.61
C TYR A 247 -28.41 4.26 -22.96
N ASN A 248 -28.83 5.03 -23.97
CA ASN A 248 -28.21 5.04 -25.29
C ASN A 248 -27.16 6.15 -25.44
N ALA A 249 -27.18 7.16 -24.57
CA ALA A 249 -26.28 8.31 -24.63
C ALA A 249 -24.79 7.92 -24.64
N LEU A 250 -24.38 6.94 -23.81
CA LEU A 250 -22.99 6.46 -23.80
C LEU A 250 -22.59 5.75 -25.10
N LYS A 251 -23.50 5.00 -25.72
CA LYS A 251 -23.26 4.34 -27.01
C LYS A 251 -23.09 5.38 -28.13
N VAL A 252 -23.92 6.42 -28.12
CA VAL A 252 -23.82 7.55 -29.06
C VAL A 252 -22.52 8.34 -28.83
N MET A 253 -22.13 8.57 -27.58
CA MET A 253 -20.86 9.20 -27.25
C MET A 253 -19.67 8.36 -27.76
N LYS A 254 -19.72 7.04 -27.58
CA LYS A 254 -18.72 6.11 -28.11
C LYS A 254 -18.62 6.21 -29.63
N ASP A 255 -19.73 6.14 -30.34
CA ASP A 255 -19.76 6.25 -31.81
C ASP A 255 -19.18 7.60 -32.28
N ILE A 256 -19.64 8.72 -31.70
CA ILE A 256 -19.15 10.07 -32.05
C ILE A 256 -17.65 10.20 -31.81
N ALA A 257 -17.15 9.79 -30.64
CA ALA A 257 -15.73 9.94 -30.30
C ALA A 257 -14.84 8.99 -31.13
N GLN A 258 -15.26 7.74 -31.32
CA GLN A 258 -14.48 6.70 -31.98
C GLN A 258 -14.52 6.77 -33.50
N ASN A 259 -15.53 7.40 -34.10
CA ASN A 259 -15.72 7.56 -35.55
C ASN A 259 -15.83 9.04 -35.98
N PHE A 260 -15.25 9.95 -35.20
CA PHE A 260 -15.42 11.40 -35.39
C PHE A 260 -15.18 11.89 -36.83
N PRO A 261 -14.13 11.46 -37.57
CA PRO A 261 -13.88 11.96 -38.92
C PRO A 261 -15.08 11.81 -39.87
N VAL A 262 -15.80 10.69 -39.78
CA VAL A 262 -17.02 10.43 -40.60
C VAL A 262 -18.23 11.17 -40.03
N LYS A 263 -18.31 11.32 -38.71
CA LYS A 263 -19.49 11.92 -38.04
C LYS A 263 -19.46 13.45 -38.03
N ALA A 264 -18.30 14.09 -38.22
CA ALA A 264 -18.11 15.53 -38.03
C ALA A 264 -19.11 16.40 -38.83
N ARG A 265 -19.35 16.10 -40.11
CA ARG A 265 -20.32 16.83 -40.95
C ARG A 265 -21.77 16.69 -40.51
N SER A 266 -22.12 15.58 -39.87
CA SER A 266 -23.48 15.40 -39.33
C SER A 266 -23.70 16.25 -38.08
N LEU A 267 -22.64 16.47 -37.29
CA LEU A 267 -22.70 17.24 -36.04
C LEU A 267 -22.88 18.74 -36.27
N THR A 268 -22.32 19.30 -37.36
CA THR A 268 -22.46 20.73 -37.67
C THR A 268 -23.91 21.17 -37.88
N LYS A 269 -24.80 20.23 -38.23
CA LYS A 269 -26.23 20.46 -38.43
C LYS A 269 -27.03 20.43 -37.12
N VAL A 270 -26.43 20.04 -35.99
CA VAL A 270 -27.10 19.93 -34.69
C VAL A 270 -27.24 21.32 -34.05
N LEU A 271 -28.44 21.63 -33.56
CA LEU A 271 -28.72 22.88 -32.86
C LEU A 271 -28.23 22.81 -31.40
N VAL A 272 -27.60 23.88 -30.93
CA VAL A 272 -27.11 24.01 -29.55
C VAL A 272 -28.11 24.81 -28.72
N ASN A 273 -28.56 24.25 -27.60
CA ASN A 273 -29.42 24.96 -26.65
C ASN A 273 -28.62 26.05 -25.91
N LEU A 274 -29.09 27.30 -25.94
CA LEU A 274 -28.46 28.44 -25.26
C LEU A 274 -28.39 28.27 -23.73
N GLN A 275 -29.37 27.59 -23.13
CA GLN A 275 -29.38 27.31 -21.68
C GLN A 275 -28.26 26.34 -21.30
N MET A 276 -28.05 25.29 -22.10
CA MET A 276 -26.94 24.34 -21.95
C MET A 276 -25.59 25.04 -22.08
N ARG A 277 -25.43 25.91 -23.10
CA ARG A 277 -24.20 26.69 -23.30
C ARG A 277 -23.84 27.53 -22.08
N LYS A 278 -24.83 28.19 -21.47
CA LYS A 278 -24.65 28.99 -20.26
C LYS A 278 -24.31 28.11 -19.05
N GLU A 279 -25.00 26.99 -18.90
CA GLU A 279 -24.77 26.03 -17.81
C GLU A 279 -23.35 25.45 -17.85
N ILE A 280 -22.87 25.02 -19.02
CA ILE A 280 -21.51 24.52 -19.20
C ILE A 280 -20.48 25.57 -18.80
N LYS A 281 -20.66 26.82 -19.24
CA LYS A 281 -19.72 27.92 -18.94
C LYS A 281 -19.64 28.22 -17.45
N GLU A 282 -20.77 28.25 -16.74
CA GLU A 282 -20.80 28.50 -15.29
C GLU A 282 -20.15 27.35 -14.51
N ASN A 283 -20.45 26.09 -14.88
CA ASN A 283 -19.82 24.92 -14.26
C ASN A 283 -18.30 24.88 -14.53
N GLN A 284 -17.84 25.24 -15.72
CA GLN A 284 -16.41 25.31 -16.03
C GLN A 284 -15.65 26.31 -15.16
N GLN A 285 -16.25 27.48 -14.90
CA GLN A 285 -15.63 28.48 -14.01
C GLN A 285 -15.46 27.92 -12.59
N HIS A 286 -16.51 27.27 -12.07
CA HIS A 286 -16.46 26.64 -10.74
C HIS A 286 -15.46 25.48 -10.66
N LEU A 287 -15.43 24.62 -11.67
CA LEU A 287 -14.50 23.49 -11.72
C LEU A 287 -13.05 23.95 -11.90
N ASN A 288 -12.80 25.07 -12.57
CA ASN A 288 -11.47 25.66 -12.65
C ASN A 288 -11.00 26.17 -11.27
N GLU A 289 -11.88 26.86 -10.52
CA GLU A 289 -11.57 27.32 -9.16
C GLU A 289 -11.38 26.18 -8.16
N ALA A 290 -12.21 25.13 -8.24
CA ALA A 290 -12.21 24.03 -7.28
C ALA A 290 -11.20 22.92 -7.58
N LEU A 291 -10.93 22.66 -8.87
CA LEU A 291 -10.16 21.50 -9.33
C LEU A 291 -9.04 21.87 -10.32
N GLU A 292 -8.83 23.15 -10.64
CA GLU A 292 -7.84 23.59 -11.64
C GLU A 292 -8.05 22.90 -12.99
N LEU A 293 -9.32 22.70 -13.37
CA LEU A 293 -9.73 22.05 -14.60
C LEU A 293 -9.91 23.06 -15.74
N GLN A 294 -9.20 22.86 -16.84
CA GLN A 294 -9.39 23.66 -18.04
C GLN A 294 -10.54 23.12 -18.92
N PRO A 295 -11.17 23.98 -19.75
CA PRO A 295 -12.15 23.53 -20.75
C PRO A 295 -11.56 22.48 -21.70
N GLY A 296 -12.26 21.36 -21.83
CA GLY A 296 -11.83 20.25 -22.69
C GLY A 296 -10.89 19.23 -22.05
N GLU A 297 -10.46 19.44 -20.81
CA GLU A 297 -9.77 18.40 -20.05
C GLU A 297 -10.77 17.33 -19.59
N ALA A 298 -10.29 16.09 -19.53
CA ALA A 298 -11.04 14.96 -19.04
C ALA A 298 -10.52 14.48 -17.67
N ARG A 299 -11.44 14.14 -16.76
CA ARG A 299 -11.13 13.47 -15.49
C ARG A 299 -12.22 12.48 -15.15
N LEU A 300 -11.81 11.34 -14.59
CA LEU A 300 -12.71 10.31 -14.08
C LEU A 300 -12.49 10.15 -12.58
N PHE A 301 -13.58 10.04 -11.84
CA PHE A 301 -13.57 9.78 -10.41
C PHE A 301 -14.45 8.58 -10.07
N LEU A 302 -13.94 7.71 -9.21
CA LEU A 302 -14.61 6.52 -8.71
C LEU A 302 -14.69 6.61 -7.18
N ASN A 303 -15.88 6.79 -6.61
CA ASN A 303 -16.09 7.04 -5.18
C ASN A 303 -15.23 8.20 -4.62
N GLY A 304 -14.99 9.22 -5.45
CA GLY A 304 -14.14 10.38 -5.16
C GLY A 304 -12.64 10.17 -5.42
N LEU A 305 -12.20 8.95 -5.76
CA LEU A 305 -10.82 8.66 -6.16
C LEU A 305 -10.58 9.09 -7.59
N ARG A 306 -9.52 9.86 -7.83
CA ARG A 306 -9.13 10.27 -9.18
C ARG A 306 -8.53 9.07 -9.92
N MET A 307 -9.12 8.74 -11.06
CA MET A 307 -8.58 7.75 -12.00
C MET A 307 -7.89 8.49 -13.14
N ASP A 308 -6.60 8.23 -13.34
CA ASP A 308 -5.87 8.76 -14.49
C ASP A 308 -6.13 7.87 -15.72
N LEU A 309 -6.75 8.43 -16.75
CA LEU A 309 -7.15 7.68 -17.95
C LEU A 309 -5.97 7.24 -18.82
N ASN A 310 -4.81 7.89 -18.69
CA ASN A 310 -3.60 7.58 -19.46
C ASN A 310 -2.75 6.55 -18.72
N LEU A 311 -2.53 6.76 -17.41
CA LEU A 311 -1.66 5.91 -16.59
C LEU A 311 -2.35 4.63 -16.08
N HIS A 312 -3.67 4.65 -15.82
CA HIS A 312 -4.34 3.46 -15.32
C HIS A 312 -4.56 2.45 -16.45
N ASP A 313 -3.88 1.32 -16.33
CA ASP A 313 -4.14 0.13 -17.12
C ASP A 313 -5.43 -0.58 -16.65
N PRO A 314 -6.05 -1.41 -17.49
CA PRO A 314 -7.23 -2.18 -17.11
C PRO A 314 -7.00 -3.11 -15.91
N PHE A 315 -5.75 -3.51 -15.67
CA PHE A 315 -5.36 -4.36 -14.54
C PHE A 315 -5.39 -3.60 -13.22
N SER A 316 -4.87 -2.38 -13.16
CA SER A 316 -4.98 -1.50 -11.98
C SER A 316 -6.44 -1.16 -11.71
N LEU A 317 -7.24 -0.90 -12.75
CA LEU A 317 -8.68 -0.69 -12.58
C LEU A 317 -9.36 -1.90 -11.92
N LEU A 318 -9.04 -3.13 -12.34
CA LEU A 318 -9.58 -4.34 -11.72
C LEU A 318 -9.24 -4.41 -10.22
N GLU A 319 -8.01 -4.10 -9.84
CA GLU A 319 -7.58 -4.10 -8.43
C GLU A 319 -8.28 -2.98 -7.63
N THR A 320 -8.39 -1.77 -8.16
CA THR A 320 -9.14 -0.67 -7.53
C THR A 320 -10.61 -1.06 -7.33
N LEU A 321 -11.26 -1.66 -8.33
CA LEU A 321 -12.65 -2.12 -8.22
C LEU A 321 -12.81 -3.20 -7.13
N LYS A 322 -11.88 -4.16 -7.01
CA LYS A 322 -11.91 -5.18 -5.95
C LYS A 322 -11.79 -4.57 -4.55
N VAL A 323 -10.87 -3.62 -4.37
CA VAL A 323 -10.65 -2.94 -3.08
C VAL A 323 -11.88 -2.13 -2.69
N GLU A 324 -12.43 -1.35 -3.62
CA GLU A 324 -13.62 -0.52 -3.39
C GLU A 324 -14.86 -1.37 -3.13
N GLU A 325 -15.07 -2.46 -3.87
CA GLU A 325 -16.19 -3.38 -3.65
C GLU A 325 -16.13 -4.02 -2.25
N LYS A 326 -14.94 -4.45 -1.83
CA LYS A 326 -14.71 -4.98 -0.48
C LYS A 326 -15.06 -3.97 0.61
N ALA A 327 -14.67 -2.70 0.41
CA ALA A 327 -14.95 -1.62 1.34
C ALA A 327 -16.45 -1.31 1.44
N MET A 328 -17.10 -1.07 0.29
CA MET A 328 -18.52 -0.72 0.24
C MET A 328 -19.41 -1.85 0.75
N ARG A 329 -19.14 -3.11 0.35
CA ARG A 329 -19.88 -4.26 0.86
C ARG A 329 -19.64 -4.45 2.36
N GLY A 330 -18.40 -4.29 2.82
CA GLY A 330 -18.07 -4.35 4.24
C GLY A 330 -18.91 -3.36 5.05
N LEU A 331 -19.00 -2.10 4.62
CA LEU A 331 -19.84 -1.08 5.26
C LEU A 331 -21.34 -1.40 5.17
N HIS A 332 -21.81 -1.86 4.01
CA HIS A 332 -23.22 -2.25 3.83
C HIS A 332 -23.62 -3.42 4.73
N SER A 333 -22.74 -4.42 4.89
CA SER A 333 -22.95 -5.56 5.80
C SER A 333 -23.04 -5.15 7.27
N LEU A 334 -22.46 -4.00 7.64
CA LEU A 334 -22.56 -3.39 8.97
C LEU A 334 -23.82 -2.53 9.14
N GLY A 335 -24.68 -2.46 8.13
CA GLY A 335 -25.93 -1.69 8.14
C GLY A 335 -25.78 -0.23 7.71
N ILE A 336 -24.63 0.18 7.17
CA ILE A 336 -24.39 1.55 6.71
C ILE A 336 -24.85 1.66 5.25
N LYS A 337 -25.78 2.57 4.97
CA LYS A 337 -26.39 2.74 3.65
C LYS A 337 -26.52 4.22 3.27
N GLY A 338 -26.71 4.50 1.98
CA GLY A 338 -26.93 5.84 1.46
C GLY A 338 -25.73 6.76 1.62
N ASP A 339 -25.99 8.06 1.82
CA ASP A 339 -24.97 9.11 1.82
C ASP A 339 -23.95 9.00 2.98
N VAL A 340 -24.31 8.28 4.06
CA VAL A 340 -23.36 8.03 5.16
C VAL A 340 -22.23 7.11 4.69
N LEU A 341 -22.50 6.16 3.78
CA LEU A 341 -21.50 5.27 3.23
C LEU A 341 -20.45 6.06 2.43
N SER A 342 -20.89 6.97 1.56
CA SER A 342 -19.98 7.82 0.78
C SER A 342 -19.16 8.74 1.68
N LYS A 343 -19.77 9.35 2.71
CA LYS A 343 -19.05 10.14 3.72
C LYS A 343 -17.98 9.32 4.47
N ILE A 344 -18.27 8.07 4.84
CA ILE A 344 -17.33 7.20 5.55
C ILE A 344 -16.18 6.76 4.65
N MET A 345 -16.46 6.40 3.39
CA MET A 345 -15.44 6.03 2.41
C MET A 345 -14.44 7.17 2.15
N ARG A 346 -14.88 8.42 2.29
CA ARG A 346 -14.06 9.64 2.15
C ARG A 346 -13.16 9.94 3.35
N LEU A 347 -13.28 9.20 4.46
CA LEU A 347 -12.42 9.41 5.61
C LEU A 347 -11.03 8.83 5.33
N ASP A 348 -10.00 9.65 5.49
CA ASP A 348 -8.61 9.18 5.49
C ASP A 348 -8.37 8.33 6.73
N ALA A 349 -8.44 7.01 6.55
CA ALA A 349 -8.19 6.04 7.62
C ALA A 349 -6.70 5.91 7.96
N HIS A 350 -5.84 6.24 7.00
CA HIS A 350 -4.39 6.27 7.12
C HIS A 350 -3.94 7.73 7.24
N SER A 351 -3.21 8.08 8.30
CA SER A 351 -2.57 9.39 8.42
C SER A 351 -1.29 9.41 7.58
N ASP A 352 -0.96 10.56 6.98
CA ASP A 352 0.29 10.74 6.24
C ASP A 352 1.52 10.77 7.16
N ASP A 353 1.37 11.24 8.40
CA ASP A 353 2.40 11.20 9.44
C ASP A 353 2.25 9.93 10.30
N ASP A 354 2.87 8.84 9.86
CA ASP A 354 3.11 7.66 10.72
C ASP A 354 4.27 7.90 11.70
N ALA A 355 4.94 9.06 11.65
CA ALA A 355 6.04 9.44 12.53
C ALA A 355 5.54 10.09 13.82
N TYR A 356 5.56 9.31 14.91
CA TYR A 356 5.32 9.81 16.26
C TYR A 356 6.62 10.38 16.85
N ALA A 357 6.51 11.54 17.49
CA ALA A 357 7.64 12.22 18.11
C ALA A 357 7.57 12.09 19.64
N LEU A 358 8.71 11.94 20.30
CA LEU A 358 8.81 12.01 21.75
C LEU A 358 8.90 13.49 22.20
N ASP A 359 8.25 13.85 23.31
CA ASP A 359 8.46 15.16 23.92
C ASP A 359 9.91 15.29 24.44
N ILE A 360 10.67 16.22 23.84
CA ILE A 360 12.08 16.50 24.17
C ILE A 360 12.25 17.58 25.23
N ARG A 361 11.18 18.09 25.86
CA ARG A 361 11.26 19.09 26.93
C ARG A 361 11.46 18.42 28.29
N HIS A 362 12.60 17.75 28.46
CA HIS A 362 12.95 17.06 29.71
C HIS A 362 14.28 17.58 30.28
N SER A 363 14.37 17.73 31.61
CA SER A 363 15.56 18.26 32.29
C SER A 363 16.78 17.34 32.21
N SER A 364 16.59 16.06 31.89
CA SER A 364 17.68 15.08 31.73
C SER A 364 18.45 15.22 30.41
N ILE A 365 17.98 16.05 29.48
CA ILE A 365 18.67 16.31 28.21
C ILE A 365 19.69 17.42 28.42
N VAL A 366 20.97 17.09 28.25
CA VAL A 366 22.07 18.04 28.32
C VAL A 366 22.29 18.63 26.93
N TRP A 367 21.94 19.89 26.72
CA TRP A 367 22.14 20.60 25.45
C TRP A 367 23.56 21.16 25.35
N ILE A 368 24.27 20.83 24.26
CA ILE A 368 25.65 21.28 24.04
C ILE A 368 25.69 22.69 23.44
N ASN A 369 24.75 22.97 22.54
CA ASN A 369 24.58 24.29 21.94
C ASN A 369 23.13 24.76 22.05
N ASP A 370 22.97 26.08 21.97
CA ASP A 370 21.71 26.75 21.79
C ASP A 370 21.86 27.80 20.68
N LEU A 371 21.15 27.59 19.57
CA LEU A 371 21.27 28.45 18.38
C LEU A 371 20.75 29.87 18.65
N GLU A 372 19.92 30.06 19.68
CA GLU A 372 19.33 31.36 19.99
C GLU A 372 20.21 32.18 20.93
N THR A 373 20.90 31.56 21.87
CA THR A 373 21.68 32.27 22.90
C THR A 373 23.18 32.33 22.64
N ASP A 374 23.76 31.31 22.00
CA ASP A 374 25.23 31.21 21.92
C ASP A 374 25.84 32.25 20.98
N HIS A 375 26.96 32.85 21.41
CA HIS A 375 27.68 33.87 20.65
C HIS A 375 28.18 33.41 19.28
N ILE A 376 28.38 32.10 19.09
CA ILE A 376 28.85 31.52 17.83
C ILE A 376 27.87 31.81 16.68
N TYR A 377 26.58 31.96 16.98
CA TYR A 377 25.48 32.14 16.00
C TYR A 377 24.98 33.59 15.91
N ASP A 378 25.66 34.56 16.54
CA ASP A 378 25.22 35.97 16.57
C ASP A 378 25.06 36.60 15.16
N LYS A 379 25.79 36.08 14.17
CA LYS A 379 25.73 36.55 12.78
C LYS A 379 24.48 36.08 12.02
N TRP A 380 23.74 35.10 12.55
CA TRP A 380 22.60 34.51 11.86
C TRP A 380 21.33 35.34 12.06
N PRO A 381 20.46 35.44 11.04
CA PRO A 381 19.19 36.15 11.14
C PRO A 381 18.22 35.46 12.12
N THR A 382 17.41 36.25 12.81
CA THR A 382 16.46 35.76 13.84
C THR A 382 15.01 35.61 13.36
N SER A 383 14.65 36.17 12.19
CA SER A 383 13.27 36.12 11.71
C SER A 383 12.97 34.84 10.93
N PHE A 384 11.83 34.21 11.20
CA PHE A 384 11.35 33.04 10.45
C PHE A 384 11.03 33.35 8.99
N GLN A 385 10.84 34.63 8.63
CA GLN A 385 10.65 35.06 7.24
C GLN A 385 11.85 34.73 6.35
N GLU A 386 13.04 34.52 6.93
CA GLU A 386 14.23 34.09 6.19
C GLU A 386 14.05 32.70 5.55
N LEU A 387 13.17 31.86 6.10
CA LEU A 387 12.84 30.55 5.52
C LEU A 387 12.15 30.67 4.15
N LEU A 388 11.42 31.77 3.88
CA LEU A 388 10.66 31.95 2.64
C LEU A 388 11.49 32.51 1.48
N LYS A 389 12.69 33.05 1.73
CA LYS A 389 13.54 33.58 0.65
C LYS A 389 13.95 32.46 -0.31
N PRO A 390 14.16 32.69 -1.61
CA PRO A 390 14.65 31.63 -2.50
C PRO A 390 16.07 31.17 -2.08
N ALA A 391 16.31 29.86 -2.07
CA ALA A 391 17.63 29.24 -1.84
C ALA A 391 17.85 28.09 -2.83
N TYR A 392 19.11 27.78 -3.13
CA TYR A 392 19.45 26.63 -3.99
C TYR A 392 19.07 25.31 -3.30
N ALA A 393 18.54 24.37 -4.08
CA ALA A 393 18.18 23.04 -3.57
C ALA A 393 19.41 22.36 -2.94
N GLY A 394 19.26 21.85 -1.72
CA GLY A 394 20.35 21.23 -0.94
C GLY A 394 21.09 22.17 0.02
N MET A 395 20.90 23.49 -0.07
CA MET A 395 21.54 24.43 0.85
C MET A 395 20.73 24.59 2.15
N MET A 396 21.36 24.32 3.30
CA MET A 396 20.75 24.56 4.61
C MET A 396 20.71 26.04 4.94
N ARG A 397 19.58 26.50 5.47
CA ARG A 397 19.42 27.90 5.89
C ARG A 397 19.98 28.09 7.29
N GLN A 398 20.91 29.03 7.40
CA GLN A 398 21.43 29.47 8.68
C GLN A 398 20.46 30.47 9.30
N ILE A 399 19.74 30.04 10.33
CA ILE A 399 18.79 30.85 11.08
C ILE A 399 19.05 30.66 12.57
N ARG A 400 19.02 31.77 13.32
CA ARG A 400 19.27 31.82 14.76
C ARG A 400 18.00 31.40 15.54
N ARG A 401 17.51 30.19 15.29
CA ARG A 401 16.29 29.61 15.88
C ARG A 401 16.43 28.10 16.10
N ASN A 402 15.91 27.60 17.21
CA ASN A 402 15.97 26.18 17.58
C ASN A 402 14.92 25.31 16.85
N LEU A 403 14.93 25.35 15.51
CA LEU A 403 13.98 24.63 14.64
C LEU A 403 14.31 23.14 14.48
N TYR A 404 15.60 22.80 14.52
CA TYR A 404 16.09 21.45 14.28
C TYR A 404 16.84 21.00 15.53
N ASN A 405 16.30 19.98 16.20
CA ASN A 405 16.79 19.49 17.46
C ASN A 405 17.14 18.00 17.33
N MET A 406 18.36 17.62 17.66
CA MET A 406 18.83 16.23 17.70
C MET A 406 19.14 15.84 19.14
N VAL A 407 18.47 14.81 19.64
CA VAL A 407 18.68 14.27 21.00
C VAL A 407 19.22 12.85 20.89
N ILE A 408 20.36 12.57 21.51
CA ILE A 408 21.06 11.29 21.42
C ILE A 408 21.08 10.61 22.79
N PHE A 409 20.50 9.42 22.86
CA PHE A 409 20.58 8.52 24.00
C PHE A 409 21.79 7.60 23.81
N ILE A 410 22.71 7.62 24.76
CA ILE A 410 23.97 6.91 24.66
C ILE A 410 24.35 6.25 25.98
N ASP A 411 24.82 5.01 25.89
CA ASP A 411 25.61 4.39 26.94
C ASP A 411 27.09 4.61 26.58
N PRO A 412 27.85 5.38 27.38
CA PRO A 412 29.25 5.68 27.09
C PRO A 412 30.17 4.45 27.10
N MET A 413 29.72 3.32 27.65
CA MET A 413 30.46 2.06 27.67
C MET A 413 30.13 1.13 26.48
N GLN A 414 29.34 1.60 25.51
CA GLN A 414 29.04 0.82 24.31
C GLN A 414 30.10 1.05 23.21
N GLU A 415 30.42 0.03 22.43
CA GLU A 415 31.42 0.10 21.35
C GLU A 415 31.03 1.14 20.27
N GLU A 416 29.73 1.22 19.96
CA GLU A 416 29.24 2.16 18.96
C GLU A 416 29.32 3.62 19.43
N ALA A 417 29.40 3.88 20.74
CA ALA A 417 29.35 5.23 21.29
C ALA A 417 30.44 6.15 20.72
N ALA A 418 31.67 5.66 20.61
CA ALA A 418 32.80 6.42 20.08
C ALA A 418 32.57 6.92 18.64
N HIS A 419 31.91 6.09 17.82
CA HIS A 419 31.57 6.43 16.44
C HIS A 419 30.55 7.57 16.36
N PHE A 420 29.50 7.55 17.20
CA PHE A 420 28.52 8.63 17.27
C PHE A 420 29.15 9.93 17.76
N MET A 421 30.06 9.86 18.74
CA MET A 421 30.74 11.04 19.25
C MET A 421 31.56 11.76 18.17
N LYS A 422 32.31 11.02 17.35
CA LYS A 422 33.06 11.58 16.20
C LYS A 422 32.13 12.26 15.18
N LEU A 423 30.95 11.68 14.91
CA LEU A 423 29.99 12.27 13.97
C LEU A 423 29.40 13.60 14.51
N VAL A 424 29.00 13.60 15.79
CA VAL A 424 28.41 14.77 16.43
C VAL A 424 29.40 15.91 16.52
N GLU A 425 30.67 15.59 16.76
CA GLU A 425 31.77 16.55 16.73
C GLU A 425 31.87 17.27 15.37
N VAL A 426 31.75 16.54 14.26
CA VAL A 426 31.74 17.13 12.91
C VAL A 426 30.58 18.12 12.76
N PHE A 427 29.37 17.75 13.18
CA PHE A 427 28.20 18.64 13.08
C PHE A 427 28.35 19.92 13.91
N TYR A 428 28.88 19.79 15.13
CA TYR A 428 29.12 20.91 16.02
C TYR A 428 30.16 21.88 15.43
N PHE A 429 31.32 21.39 15.00
CA PHE A 429 32.38 22.25 14.46
C PHE A 429 32.08 22.83 13.09
N GLN A 430 31.30 22.13 12.25
CA GLN A 430 30.84 22.66 10.95
C GLN A 430 29.71 23.70 11.08
N LYS A 431 29.22 23.98 12.29
CA LYS A 431 28.13 24.94 12.56
C LYS A 431 26.88 24.63 11.74
N VAL A 432 26.51 23.35 11.66
CA VAL A 432 25.23 22.93 11.11
C VAL A 432 24.11 23.59 11.94
N PRO A 433 23.01 24.10 11.34
CA PRO A 433 21.90 24.70 12.07
C PRO A 433 21.09 23.61 12.80
N LEU A 434 21.72 22.95 13.77
CA LEU A 434 21.19 21.82 14.52
C LEU A 434 21.53 22.01 16.00
N ARG A 435 20.50 21.95 16.85
CA ARG A 435 20.65 21.94 18.31
C ARG A 435 20.88 20.51 18.77
N ILE A 436 21.97 20.23 19.48
CA ILE A 436 22.42 18.89 19.83
C ILE A 436 22.30 18.69 21.35
N GLY A 437 21.62 17.63 21.75
CA GLY A 437 21.45 17.25 23.15
C GLY A 437 21.79 15.78 23.39
N PHE A 438 22.30 15.49 24.58
CA PHE A 438 22.64 14.13 25.03
C PHE A 438 21.82 13.71 26.24
N VAL A 439 21.48 12.42 26.29
CA VAL A 439 20.97 11.72 27.47
C VAL A 439 21.89 10.56 27.74
N PHE A 440 22.65 10.65 28.84
CA PHE A 440 23.54 9.58 29.27
C PHE A 440 22.75 8.52 30.05
N VAL A 441 22.81 7.28 29.58
CA VAL A 441 22.21 6.13 30.26
C VAL A 441 23.31 5.43 31.04
N LEU A 442 23.34 5.68 32.35
CA LEU A 442 24.40 5.27 33.25
C LEU A 442 23.89 4.28 34.31
N ASN A 443 24.82 3.63 34.99
CA ASN A 443 24.51 2.75 36.11
C ASN A 443 23.84 3.52 37.27
N THR A 444 22.71 3.04 37.76
CA THR A 444 21.92 3.70 38.81
C THR A 444 22.34 3.35 40.24
N ASP A 445 23.23 2.36 40.42
CA ASP A 445 23.61 1.86 41.75
C ASP A 445 24.56 2.80 42.49
N GLU A 446 24.10 3.46 43.56
CA GLU A 446 24.85 4.47 44.35
C GLU A 446 26.18 3.95 44.92
N VAL A 447 26.35 2.63 45.03
CA VAL A 447 27.58 1.97 45.55
C VAL A 447 28.71 1.93 44.51
N VAL A 448 28.39 2.11 43.23
CA VAL A 448 29.34 2.09 42.12
C VAL A 448 29.95 3.49 41.95
N ASP A 449 31.28 3.57 42.06
CA ASP A 449 32.06 4.81 41.96
C ASP A 449 32.70 4.98 40.58
N GLY A 450 33.19 6.20 40.29
CA GLY A 450 33.90 6.51 39.05
C GLY A 450 35.27 5.84 38.93
N ASN A 451 35.73 5.11 39.96
CA ASN A 451 36.94 4.30 39.88
C ASN A 451 36.68 2.91 39.30
N LYS A 452 35.45 2.40 39.41
CA LYS A 452 35.05 1.08 38.91
C LYS A 452 34.33 1.15 37.57
N ASP A 453 33.52 2.18 37.35
CA ASP A 453 32.67 2.33 36.17
C ASP A 453 33.10 3.53 35.32
N ALA A 454 33.40 3.28 34.04
CA ALA A 454 33.90 4.30 33.13
C ALA A 454 32.81 5.32 32.72
N GLY A 455 31.54 4.91 32.70
CA GLY A 455 30.42 5.80 32.41
C GLY A 455 30.18 6.77 33.56
N VAL A 456 30.22 6.28 34.81
CA VAL A 456 30.14 7.15 36.01
C VAL A 456 31.34 8.09 36.08
N ALA A 457 32.54 7.61 35.74
CA ALA A 457 33.75 8.43 35.67
C ALA A 457 33.59 9.57 34.66
N LEU A 458 33.08 9.26 33.46
CA LEU A 458 32.85 10.24 32.40
C LEU A 458 31.83 11.30 32.83
N TRP A 459 30.71 10.88 33.43
CA TRP A 459 29.65 11.81 33.87
C TRP A 459 30.15 12.81 34.91
N ARG A 460 30.87 12.32 35.93
CA ARG A 460 31.43 13.19 36.98
C ARG A 460 32.51 14.11 36.43
N ALA A 461 33.37 13.61 35.55
CA ALA A 461 34.35 14.44 34.86
C ALA A 461 33.68 15.50 33.97
N PHE A 462 32.58 15.15 33.30
CA PHE A 462 31.79 16.09 32.48
C PHE A 462 31.18 17.20 33.33
N ASN A 463 30.53 16.87 34.45
CA ASN A 463 29.95 17.84 35.37
C ASN A 463 31.04 18.75 35.99
N PHE A 464 32.16 18.18 36.42
CA PHE A 464 33.30 18.96 36.92
C PHE A 464 33.78 20.01 35.91
N VAL A 465 33.98 19.62 34.65
CA VAL A 465 34.43 20.57 33.61
C VAL A 465 33.33 21.58 33.28
N ALA A 466 32.06 21.18 33.31
CA ALA A 466 30.93 22.08 33.06
C ALA A 466 30.79 23.15 34.16
N ASP A 467 31.03 22.80 35.42
CA ASP A 467 30.95 23.72 36.57
C ASP A 467 32.15 24.69 36.62
N GLU A 468 33.35 24.20 36.30
CA GLU A 468 34.58 25.02 36.29
C GLU A 468 34.67 25.95 35.07
N MET A 469 34.15 25.52 33.93
CA MET A 469 34.18 26.25 32.66
C MET A 469 32.77 26.46 32.11
N ASP A 470 32.36 25.62 31.17
CA ASP A 470 31.06 25.62 30.52
C ASP A 470 30.77 24.27 29.84
N ILE A 471 29.52 24.08 29.39
CA ILE A 471 29.07 22.86 28.73
C ILE A 471 29.80 22.61 27.38
N PRO A 472 30.04 23.62 26.51
CA PRO A 472 30.86 23.45 25.31
C PRO A 472 32.29 22.94 25.58
N ALA A 473 32.95 23.45 26.62
CA ALA A 473 34.27 22.96 27.04
C ALA A 473 34.19 21.52 27.55
N ALA A 474 33.15 21.18 28.33
CA ALA A 474 32.91 19.81 28.78
C ALA A 474 32.67 18.83 27.61
N PHE A 475 31.94 19.26 26.57
CA PHE A 475 31.77 18.47 25.34
C PHE A 475 33.10 18.27 24.60
N THR A 476 33.93 19.31 24.51
CA THR A 476 35.26 19.24 23.90
C THR A 476 36.20 18.32 24.69
N ALA A 477 36.11 18.33 26.02
CA ALA A 477 36.83 17.43 26.90
C ALA A 477 36.42 15.96 26.66
N MET A 478 35.11 15.71 26.59
CA MET A 478 34.56 14.39 26.28
C MET A 478 35.02 13.87 24.92
N THR A 479 34.97 14.67 23.86
CA THR A 479 35.44 14.26 22.52
C THR A 479 36.92 13.91 22.53
N ARG A 480 37.77 14.64 23.28
CA ARG A 480 39.19 14.27 23.46
C ARG A 480 39.35 12.92 24.16
N MET A 481 38.55 12.63 25.18
CA MET A 481 38.59 11.31 25.85
C MET A 481 38.23 10.18 24.88
N TYR A 482 37.25 10.38 23.99
CA TYR A 482 36.86 9.39 22.98
C TYR A 482 37.87 9.24 21.83
N HIS A 483 38.69 10.25 21.53
CA HIS A 483 39.79 10.12 20.57
C HIS A 483 40.93 9.22 21.05
N GLU A 484 41.10 9.05 22.36
CA GLU A 484 42.09 8.12 22.92
C GLU A 484 41.63 6.66 22.89
N VAL A 485 40.37 6.39 22.53
CA VAL A 485 39.83 5.04 22.40
C VAL A 485 40.25 4.46 21.04
N GLU A 486 40.90 3.30 21.06
CA GLU A 486 41.27 2.55 19.85
C GLU A 486 40.02 2.15 19.05
N GLU A 487 40.14 1.95 17.74
CA GLU A 487 39.00 1.55 16.89
C GLU A 487 38.44 0.18 17.34
N GLY A 488 37.13 0.12 17.61
CA GLY A 488 36.46 -1.05 18.20
C GLY A 488 36.68 -1.20 19.72
N GLY A 489 37.33 -0.23 20.36
CA GLY A 489 37.53 -0.17 21.81
C GLY A 489 36.37 0.49 22.56
N VAL A 490 36.33 0.26 23.88
CA VAL A 490 35.35 0.88 24.79
C VAL A 490 36.04 1.91 25.69
N LEU A 491 35.32 2.94 26.12
CA LEU A 491 35.81 3.91 27.10
C LEU A 491 36.19 3.20 28.42
N SER A 492 37.39 3.47 28.92
CA SER A 492 37.90 2.91 30.17
C SER A 492 38.12 4.03 31.19
N VAL A 493 38.06 3.67 32.48
CA VAL A 493 38.40 4.60 33.59
C VAL A 493 39.81 5.18 33.41
N GLY A 494 40.73 4.42 32.80
CA GLY A 494 42.08 4.87 32.51
C GLY A 494 42.16 6.03 31.50
N HIS A 495 41.22 6.10 30.55
CA HIS A 495 41.12 7.22 29.59
C HIS A 495 40.71 8.50 30.33
N VAL A 496 39.67 8.42 31.17
CA VAL A 496 39.16 9.56 31.95
C VAL A 496 40.22 10.09 32.93
N LYS A 497 40.91 9.19 33.65
CA LYS A 497 41.98 9.58 34.59
C LYS A 497 43.16 10.25 33.89
N ARG A 498 43.60 9.73 32.74
CA ARG A 498 44.67 10.35 31.94
C ARG A 498 44.30 11.76 31.51
N PHE A 499 43.07 11.95 31.04
CA PHE A 499 42.58 13.28 30.67
C PHE A 499 42.58 14.24 31.86
N LEU A 500 42.00 13.84 33.00
CA LEU A 500 41.92 14.70 34.19
C LEU A 500 43.30 15.11 34.71
N VAL A 501 44.26 14.18 34.75
CA VAL A 501 45.65 14.47 35.17
C VAL A 501 46.35 15.43 34.20
N THR A 502 46.10 15.28 32.90
CA THR A 502 46.78 16.09 31.87
C THR A 502 46.15 17.47 31.71
N GLY A 503 44.81 17.56 31.79
CA GLY A 503 44.04 18.79 31.61
C GLY A 503 43.86 19.62 32.88
N PHE A 504 43.75 18.97 34.04
CA PHE A 504 43.46 19.60 35.33
C PHE A 504 44.42 19.11 36.43
N PRO A 505 45.73 19.42 36.33
CA PRO A 505 46.74 18.92 37.26
C PRO A 505 46.58 19.42 38.72
N HIS A 506 45.70 20.39 38.96
CA HIS A 506 45.41 20.95 40.29
C HIS A 506 44.18 20.33 40.97
N ALA A 507 43.39 19.52 40.26
CA ALA A 507 42.17 18.93 40.78
C ALA A 507 42.44 17.59 41.48
N ASP A 508 41.80 17.35 42.63
CA ASP A 508 41.88 16.05 43.30
C ASP A 508 40.98 15.03 42.59
N LEU A 509 41.60 13.99 42.04
CA LEU A 509 40.89 12.89 41.36
C LEU A 509 39.95 12.15 42.30
N GLN A 510 40.24 12.11 43.60
CA GLN A 510 39.42 11.39 44.56
C GLN A 510 38.16 12.19 44.92
N ASP A 511 38.22 13.51 44.90
CA ASP A 511 37.04 14.37 45.08
C ASP A 511 36.11 14.28 43.87
N ILE A 512 36.66 14.13 42.66
CA ILE A 512 35.86 14.01 41.43
C ILE A 512 35.29 12.58 41.26
N LEU A 513 36.11 11.53 41.43
CA LEU A 513 35.73 10.14 41.09
C LEU A 513 35.30 9.29 42.30
N GLY A 514 35.51 9.77 43.53
CA GLY A 514 35.23 9.06 44.77
C GLY A 514 33.74 8.89 45.08
N VAL A 515 33.39 8.03 46.03
CA VAL A 515 32.00 7.65 46.33
C VAL A 515 31.13 8.87 46.69
N ASP A 516 31.66 9.80 47.49
CA ASP A 516 30.97 11.00 47.99
C ASP A 516 31.23 12.25 47.11
N SER A 517 31.42 12.07 45.80
CA SER A 517 31.66 13.19 44.87
C SER A 517 30.43 14.10 44.73
N ASP A 518 30.64 15.41 44.85
CA ASP A 518 29.61 16.44 44.64
C ASP A 518 29.13 16.48 43.17
N TYR A 519 29.88 15.91 42.23
CA TYR A 519 29.62 15.95 40.79
C TYR A 519 28.74 14.80 40.27
N ASP A 520 28.08 14.04 41.15
CA ASP A 520 27.21 12.90 40.78
C ASP A 520 25.73 13.27 40.63
N GLU A 521 25.41 14.57 40.54
CA GLU A 521 24.04 15.05 40.37
C GLU A 521 23.37 14.48 39.10
N ASN A 522 22.07 14.24 39.20
CA ASN A 522 21.21 13.80 38.08
C ASN A 522 21.62 12.50 37.36
N ARG A 523 22.58 11.73 37.89
CA ARG A 523 23.05 10.46 37.31
C ARG A 523 21.92 9.47 37.05
N GLN A 524 20.97 9.35 37.97
CA GLN A 524 19.83 8.44 37.81
C GLN A 524 18.74 8.99 36.87
N ALA A 525 18.72 10.31 36.62
CA ALA A 525 17.66 10.97 35.87
C ALA A 525 17.65 10.53 34.39
N GLY A 526 18.83 10.41 33.75
CA GLY A 526 18.96 9.95 32.37
C GLY A 526 18.44 8.52 32.16
N ALA A 527 18.81 7.59 33.05
CA ALA A 527 18.35 6.20 33.00
C ALA A 527 16.85 6.05 33.27
N MET A 528 16.29 6.84 34.21
CA MET A 528 14.85 6.87 34.45
C MET A 528 14.08 7.46 33.27
N PHE A 529 14.59 8.54 32.67
CA PHE A 529 13.99 9.15 31.49
C PHE A 529 13.98 8.15 30.32
N TYR A 530 15.12 7.52 30.01
CA TYR A 530 15.22 6.49 28.97
C TYR A 530 14.21 5.35 29.18
N LYS A 531 14.09 4.81 30.40
CA LYS A 531 13.08 3.79 30.73
C LYS A 531 11.65 4.27 30.47
N LYS A 532 11.35 5.53 30.77
CA LYS A 532 10.04 6.16 30.52
C LYS A 532 9.76 6.37 29.03
N THR A 533 10.78 6.64 28.22
CA THR A 533 10.59 6.89 26.77
C THR A 533 10.17 5.65 25.98
N GLY A 534 10.49 4.44 26.47
CA GLY A 534 10.20 3.18 25.77
C GLY A 534 11.06 2.93 24.52
N LEU A 535 12.10 3.74 24.31
CA LEU A 535 13.00 3.61 23.17
C LEU A 535 13.68 2.22 23.13
N GLY A 536 13.97 1.77 21.91
CA GLY A 536 14.66 0.52 21.64
C GLY A 536 16.11 0.51 22.14
N PRO A 537 16.90 -0.52 21.83
CA PRO A 537 18.27 -0.67 22.31
C PRO A 537 19.14 0.53 21.93
N LEU A 538 20.05 0.91 22.83
CA LEU A 538 21.03 1.98 22.63
C LEU A 538 22.11 1.58 21.62
N PRO A 539 22.78 2.57 20.98
CA PRO A 539 22.46 4.01 21.01
C PRO A 539 21.18 4.32 20.20
N GLN A 540 20.51 5.43 20.53
CA GLN A 540 19.29 5.86 19.84
C GLN A 540 19.27 7.39 19.68
N ALA A 541 19.03 7.88 18.47
CA ALA A 541 18.89 9.31 18.20
C ALA A 541 17.42 9.67 17.93
N LEU A 542 17.06 10.92 18.22
CA LEU A 542 15.78 11.56 17.89
C LEU A 542 16.04 12.83 17.08
N PHE A 543 15.23 13.08 16.05
CA PHE A 543 15.21 14.35 15.31
C PHE A 543 13.85 15.03 15.48
N ASN A 544 13.83 16.21 16.11
CA ASN A 544 12.62 16.92 16.52
C ASN A 544 11.63 16.00 17.28
N GLY A 545 12.19 15.10 18.10
CA GLY A 545 11.44 14.09 18.85
C GLY A 545 11.20 12.78 18.11
N VAL A 546 11.26 12.73 16.77
CA VAL A 546 11.02 11.50 16.00
C VAL A 546 12.24 10.56 16.10
N PRO A 547 12.09 9.30 16.55
CA PRO A 547 13.20 8.37 16.64
C PRO A 547 13.71 7.94 15.27
N PHE A 548 15.03 7.80 15.16
CA PHE A 548 15.65 7.15 14.01
C PHE A 548 15.40 5.64 14.05
N ASN A 549 15.03 5.05 12.92
CA ASN A 549 14.92 3.60 12.84
C ASN A 549 16.29 2.95 13.01
N ARG A 550 16.36 1.71 13.50
CA ARG A 550 17.65 0.99 13.67
C ARG A 550 18.51 0.93 12.40
N LYS A 551 17.86 0.92 11.23
CA LYS A 551 18.54 0.98 9.92
C LYS A 551 19.23 2.34 9.71
N GLU A 552 18.53 3.42 10.04
CA GLU A 552 19.01 4.82 9.90
C GLU A 552 20.09 5.18 10.92
N MET A 553 20.26 4.39 11.99
CA MET A 553 21.28 4.58 13.01
C MET A 553 22.70 4.21 12.51
N ASN A 554 22.85 3.66 11.29
CA ASN A 554 24.17 3.44 10.69
C ASN A 554 24.87 4.77 10.36
N LEU A 555 26.18 4.86 10.60
CA LEU A 555 26.99 6.08 10.41
C LEU A 555 26.82 6.75 9.04
N ALA A 556 26.87 5.96 7.96
CA ALA A 556 26.69 6.47 6.59
C ALA A 556 25.28 7.04 6.38
N GLU A 557 24.25 6.42 6.95
CA GLU A 557 22.86 6.86 6.81
C GLU A 557 22.55 8.08 7.69
N LEU A 558 23.21 8.21 8.84
CA LEU A 558 23.07 9.35 9.74
C LEU A 558 23.68 10.63 9.14
N GLN A 559 24.77 10.54 8.37
CA GLN A 559 25.23 11.66 7.54
C GLN A 559 24.16 12.08 6.52
N THR A 560 23.46 11.11 5.91
CA THR A 560 22.36 11.41 5.00
C THR A 560 21.07 11.87 5.70
N SER A 561 21.00 11.79 7.03
CA SER A 561 19.86 12.28 7.83
C SER A 561 19.76 13.79 7.88
N LEU A 562 20.79 14.50 7.41
CA LEU A 562 20.71 15.92 7.06
C LEU A 562 19.59 16.23 6.05
N VAL A 563 19.12 15.24 5.27
CA VAL A 563 17.97 15.42 4.37
C VAL A 563 16.64 15.56 5.13
N LYS A 564 16.51 15.00 6.35
CA LYS A 564 15.34 15.26 7.21
C LYS A 564 15.22 16.74 7.58
N ILE A 565 16.34 17.47 7.65
CA ILE A 565 16.33 18.94 7.83
C ILE A 565 15.66 19.59 6.63
N MET A 566 15.94 19.14 5.41
CA MET A 566 15.31 19.69 4.19
C MET A 566 13.81 19.41 4.16
N ASP A 567 13.40 18.18 4.43
CA ASP A 567 11.98 17.78 4.47
C ASP A 567 11.22 18.59 5.54
N ALA A 568 11.80 18.72 6.74
CA ALA A 568 11.22 19.54 7.80
C ALA A 568 11.21 21.05 7.47
N THR A 569 12.13 21.52 6.63
CA THR A 569 12.16 22.92 6.22
C THR A 569 10.93 23.27 5.38
N GLU A 570 10.47 22.37 4.50
CA GLU A 570 9.27 22.58 3.69
C GLU A 570 8.01 22.73 4.56
N SER A 571 7.89 21.89 5.60
CA SER A 571 6.76 21.97 6.54
C SER A 571 6.78 23.27 7.35
N PHE A 572 7.95 23.71 7.82
CA PHE A 572 8.10 25.00 8.50
C PHE A 572 7.84 26.19 7.57
N GLN A 573 8.32 26.15 6.32
CA GLN A 573 8.02 27.19 5.33
C GLN A 573 6.52 27.35 5.11
N ARG A 574 5.79 26.23 5.00
CA ARG A 574 4.33 26.25 4.89
C ARG A 574 3.68 26.85 6.14
N ALA A 575 4.16 26.50 7.34
CA ALA A 575 3.63 27.05 8.59
C ALA A 575 3.86 28.56 8.73
N VAL A 576 5.03 29.06 8.31
CA VAL A 576 5.34 30.50 8.29
C VAL A 576 4.49 31.22 7.23
N PHE A 577 4.32 30.64 6.05
CA PHE A 577 3.49 31.21 4.98
C PHE A 577 2.03 31.35 5.41
N LEU A 578 1.49 30.37 6.13
CA LEU A 578 0.14 30.40 6.70
C LEU A 578 0.02 31.30 7.96
N GLY A 579 1.14 31.82 8.48
CA GLY A 579 1.17 32.67 9.68
C GLY A 579 0.97 31.92 11.00
N VAL A 580 1.06 30.58 10.99
CA VAL A 580 0.93 29.76 12.22
C VAL A 580 2.20 29.86 13.07
N LEU A 581 3.37 29.88 12.42
CA LEU A 581 4.67 30.10 13.06
C LEU A 581 5.11 31.55 12.83
N ASN A 582 5.40 32.28 13.91
CA ASN A 582 5.81 33.69 13.87
C ASN A 582 6.97 33.97 14.84
N ASP A 583 7.57 35.16 14.74
CA ASP A 583 8.76 35.51 15.51
C ASP A 583 8.53 35.63 17.04
N HIS A 584 7.27 35.57 17.50
CA HIS A 584 6.90 35.58 18.92
C HIS A 584 6.67 34.18 19.50
N THR A 585 6.49 33.17 18.65
CA THR A 585 6.31 31.77 19.08
C THR A 585 7.65 31.09 19.29
N ASN A 586 7.79 30.32 20.37
CA ASN A 586 8.94 29.46 20.60
C ASN A 586 8.89 28.27 19.63
N ALA A 587 9.96 28.04 18.87
CA ALA A 587 10.03 26.97 17.87
C ALA A 587 9.87 25.58 18.50
N VAL A 588 10.49 25.32 19.65
CA VAL A 588 10.45 24.01 20.31
C VAL A 588 9.04 23.72 20.83
N ASP A 589 8.38 24.69 21.45
CA ASP A 589 7.00 24.51 21.91
C ASP A 589 6.04 24.28 20.73
N PHE A 590 6.21 25.01 19.62
CA PHE A 590 5.43 24.77 18.41
C PHE A 590 5.56 23.34 17.87
N ILE A 591 6.78 22.76 17.90
CA ILE A 591 7.02 21.37 17.46
C ILE A 591 6.43 20.38 18.47
N MET A 592 6.55 20.65 19.78
CA MET A 592 6.13 19.72 20.84
C MET A 592 4.62 19.77 21.16
N GLU A 593 3.90 20.80 20.71
CA GLU A 593 2.44 20.91 20.84
C GLU A 593 1.67 20.21 19.71
N GLN A 594 2.37 19.59 18.74
CA GLN A 594 1.75 18.84 17.66
C GLN A 594 1.06 17.57 18.16
N GLN A 595 0.01 17.12 17.47
CA GLN A 595 -0.82 15.98 17.89
C GLN A 595 -0.12 14.63 17.85
N ASN A 596 0.99 14.53 17.11
CA ASN A 596 1.81 13.32 16.98
C ASN A 596 2.89 13.20 18.06
N VAL A 597 2.96 14.16 18.99
CA VAL A 597 3.94 14.17 20.09
C VAL A 597 3.40 13.36 21.27
N VAL A 598 4.20 12.39 21.72
CA VAL A 598 3.85 11.41 22.75
C VAL A 598 4.92 11.38 23.83
N SER A 599 4.55 10.88 25.01
CA SER A 599 5.49 10.77 26.14
C SER A 599 6.23 9.42 26.19
N HIS A 600 5.76 8.43 25.43
CA HIS A 600 6.26 7.07 25.40
C HIS A 600 6.09 6.48 23.99
N ILE A 601 7.08 5.74 23.52
CA ILE A 601 7.10 5.11 22.19
C ILE A 601 7.31 3.60 22.36
N HIS A 602 6.61 2.80 21.56
CA HIS A 602 6.76 1.35 21.54
C HIS A 602 6.78 0.83 20.10
N ASP A 603 7.88 0.19 19.70
CA ASP A 603 8.14 -0.25 18.31
C ASP A 603 6.99 -1.12 17.75
N LYS A 604 6.47 -2.08 18.51
CA LYS A 604 5.38 -2.97 18.05
C LYS A 604 4.03 -2.25 17.86
N ILE A 605 3.78 -1.18 18.60
CA ILE A 605 2.54 -0.38 18.46
C ILE A 605 2.65 0.51 17.23
N LEU A 606 3.85 0.99 16.91
CA LEU A 606 4.08 1.84 15.74
C LEU A 606 4.39 1.07 14.46
N ASP A 607 4.58 -0.25 14.53
CA ASP A 607 4.90 -1.13 13.40
C ASP A 607 4.05 -0.82 12.14
N PRO A 608 4.68 -0.57 10.98
CA PRO A 608 3.97 -0.35 9.71
C PRO A 608 3.21 -1.59 9.23
N GLN A 609 3.62 -2.81 9.58
CA GLN A 609 2.94 -4.04 9.18
C GLN A 609 1.76 -4.35 10.11
N ARG A 610 0.60 -3.74 9.80
CA ARG A 610 -0.60 -3.82 10.65
C ARG A 610 -1.54 -4.92 10.16
N ARG A 611 -1.88 -5.87 11.04
CA ARG A 611 -2.90 -6.91 10.77
C ARG A 611 -4.23 -6.52 11.41
N TYR A 612 -5.32 -6.62 10.65
CA TYR A 612 -6.67 -6.25 11.10
C TYR A 612 -7.64 -7.43 11.03
N LEU A 613 -8.53 -7.50 12.01
CA LEU A 613 -9.66 -8.41 12.04
C LEU A 613 -10.74 -7.99 11.03
N ASN A 614 -11.34 -8.98 10.38
CA ASN A 614 -12.48 -8.77 9.49
C ASN A 614 -13.79 -9.05 10.25
N PHE A 615 -14.66 -8.04 10.34
CA PHE A 615 -15.93 -8.09 11.06
C PHE A 615 -17.17 -8.16 10.16
N ALA A 616 -17.02 -8.56 8.89
CA ALA A 616 -18.15 -8.77 8.00
C ALA A 616 -19.20 -9.71 8.61
N SER A 617 -20.48 -9.37 8.45
CA SER A 617 -21.58 -10.16 9.04
C SER A 617 -21.76 -11.51 8.33
N PRO A 618 -21.94 -12.63 9.05
CA PRO A 618 -22.37 -13.89 8.45
C PRO A 618 -23.81 -13.76 7.96
N SER A 619 -24.18 -14.63 7.01
CA SER A 619 -25.56 -14.75 6.52
C SER A 619 -26.50 -15.47 7.51
N VAL A 620 -25.95 -16.07 8.57
CA VAL A 620 -26.70 -16.88 9.55
C VAL A 620 -26.42 -16.39 10.98
N PRO A 621 -27.44 -16.11 11.81
CA PRO A 621 -27.25 -15.80 13.22
C PRO A 621 -26.91 -17.07 14.01
N ILE A 622 -25.76 -17.10 14.68
CA ILE A 622 -25.25 -18.27 15.42
C ILE A 622 -24.82 -17.86 16.84
N ASP A 623 -25.16 -18.67 17.84
CA ASP A 623 -24.81 -18.49 19.25
C ASP A 623 -23.45 -19.15 19.58
N THR A 624 -22.59 -18.44 20.30
CA THR A 624 -21.30 -18.91 20.84
C THR A 624 -21.37 -20.15 21.75
N ASN A 625 -22.52 -20.45 22.35
CA ASN A 625 -22.64 -21.53 23.32
C ASN A 625 -22.53 -22.93 22.71
N ASP A 626 -22.71 -23.06 21.39
CA ASP A 626 -22.55 -24.32 20.66
C ASP A 626 -21.17 -24.40 19.99
N PHE A 627 -20.22 -25.03 20.68
CA PHE A 627 -18.86 -25.23 20.19
C PHE A 627 -18.82 -26.04 18.88
N SER A 628 -19.74 -26.99 18.70
CA SER A 628 -19.75 -27.86 17.52
C SER A 628 -19.98 -27.01 16.27
N THR A 629 -21.02 -26.18 16.27
CA THR A 629 -21.33 -25.23 15.20
C THR A 629 -20.23 -24.18 15.05
N PHE A 630 -19.70 -23.62 16.14
CA PHE A 630 -18.62 -22.61 16.08
C PHE A 630 -17.35 -23.13 15.42
N SER A 631 -16.98 -24.40 15.64
CA SER A 631 -15.74 -24.97 15.13
C SER A 631 -15.69 -25.03 13.59
N PHE A 632 -16.84 -25.24 12.94
CA PHE A 632 -16.97 -25.34 11.48
C PHE A 632 -17.14 -23.99 10.77
N LEU A 633 -17.25 -22.89 11.52
CA LEU A 633 -17.34 -21.56 10.93
C LEU A 633 -16.05 -21.19 10.20
N ASP A 634 -16.15 -20.29 9.24
CA ASP A 634 -14.99 -19.66 8.64
C ASP A 634 -14.38 -18.61 9.60
N SER A 635 -13.12 -18.23 9.38
CA SER A 635 -12.41 -17.28 10.26
C SER A 635 -13.13 -15.93 10.39
N GLN A 636 -13.85 -15.49 9.35
CA GLN A 636 -14.62 -14.24 9.35
C GLN A 636 -15.83 -14.35 10.28
N ASP A 637 -16.61 -15.42 10.13
CA ASP A 637 -17.79 -15.69 10.94
C ASP A 637 -17.44 -15.87 12.42
N LYS A 638 -16.32 -16.56 12.73
CA LYS A 638 -15.80 -16.67 14.10
C LYS A 638 -15.55 -15.30 14.73
N THR A 639 -14.98 -14.37 13.96
CA THR A 639 -14.69 -13.00 14.43
C THR A 639 -15.97 -12.23 14.74
N PHE A 640 -16.95 -12.31 13.85
CA PHE A 640 -18.24 -11.66 14.06
C PHE A 640 -18.95 -12.20 15.31
N VAL A 641 -19.05 -13.53 15.43
CA VAL A 641 -19.73 -14.22 16.53
C VAL A 641 -19.09 -13.89 17.89
N ILE A 642 -17.76 -13.84 17.97
CA ILE A 642 -17.06 -13.41 19.19
C ILE A 642 -17.34 -11.92 19.49
N SER A 643 -17.34 -11.05 18.47
CA SER A 643 -17.56 -9.61 18.66
C SER A 643 -18.96 -9.27 19.18
N GLU A 644 -20.01 -10.00 18.75
CA GLU A 644 -21.39 -9.79 19.20
C GLU A 644 -21.64 -10.30 20.63
N ASN A 645 -20.97 -11.38 21.02
CA ASN A 645 -21.12 -11.99 22.34
C ASN A 645 -20.18 -11.37 23.39
N MET A 646 -19.20 -10.56 22.97
CA MET A 646 -18.26 -9.88 23.86
C MET A 646 -18.97 -8.90 24.81
N LYS A 647 -18.55 -8.90 26.07
CA LYS A 647 -18.94 -7.89 27.08
C LYS A 647 -17.74 -7.04 27.44
N TYR A 648 -18.00 -5.76 27.66
CA TYR A 648 -16.95 -4.76 27.89
C TYR A 648 -17.03 -4.15 29.28
N VAL A 649 -15.86 -3.85 29.83
CA VAL A 649 -15.69 -3.02 31.04
C VAL A 649 -15.35 -1.60 30.64
N THR A 650 -16.01 -0.63 31.26
CA THR A 650 -15.79 0.81 31.03
C THR A 650 -15.53 1.57 32.33
N ARG A 651 -15.02 2.80 32.22
CA ARG A 651 -14.78 3.67 33.38
C ARG A 651 -16.08 4.06 34.09
N LYS A 652 -17.17 4.33 33.37
CA LYS A 652 -18.48 4.64 33.95
C LYS A 652 -19.59 3.92 33.18
N ASP A 653 -20.72 3.70 33.86
CA ASP A 653 -21.95 3.18 33.26
C ASP A 653 -22.71 4.31 32.53
N GLU A 654 -22.10 4.89 31.49
CA GLU A 654 -22.72 5.93 30.65
C GLU A 654 -23.06 5.36 29.26
N ASP A 655 -24.18 5.80 28.68
CA ASP A 655 -24.61 5.38 27.33
C ASP A 655 -23.90 6.20 26.24
N VAL A 656 -22.56 6.19 26.28
CA VAL A 656 -21.69 6.95 25.39
C VAL A 656 -21.04 6.03 24.38
N VAL A 657 -20.87 6.52 23.15
CA VAL A 657 -20.07 5.85 22.12
C VAL A 657 -18.58 6.03 22.44
N TYR A 658 -17.92 4.93 22.79
CA TYR A 658 -16.48 4.87 23.02
C TYR A 658 -15.76 4.71 21.66
N PRO A 659 -14.82 5.60 21.32
CA PRO A 659 -14.07 5.48 20.06
C PRO A 659 -13.06 4.32 20.08
N GLY A 660 -12.49 3.97 21.24
CA GLY A 660 -11.50 2.90 21.36
C GLY A 660 -12.07 1.62 21.98
N THR A 661 -11.81 0.47 21.36
CA THR A 661 -12.12 -0.86 21.90
C THR A 661 -10.84 -1.70 21.96
N ILE A 662 -10.50 -2.19 23.15
CA ILE A 662 -9.31 -3.01 23.39
C ILE A 662 -9.73 -4.41 23.85
N TRP A 663 -9.24 -5.47 23.21
CA TRP A 663 -9.36 -6.85 23.69
C TRP A 663 -8.01 -7.35 24.18
N ILE A 664 -7.98 -7.88 25.39
CA ILE A 664 -6.80 -8.53 25.96
C ILE A 664 -6.92 -10.03 25.69
N VAL A 665 -5.94 -10.59 24.98
CA VAL A 665 -5.86 -12.00 24.64
C VAL A 665 -4.72 -12.61 25.45
N ALA A 666 -5.04 -13.46 26.43
CA ALA A 666 -4.02 -14.11 27.25
C ALA A 666 -4.54 -15.38 27.96
N ASP A 667 -3.60 -16.13 28.54
CA ASP A 667 -3.91 -17.14 29.54
C ASP A 667 -4.01 -16.47 30.93
N PHE A 668 -5.22 -16.31 31.46
CA PHE A 668 -5.46 -15.65 32.76
C PHE A 668 -5.16 -16.56 33.96
N ASP A 669 -5.00 -17.86 33.72
CA ASP A 669 -4.56 -18.79 34.75
C ASP A 669 -3.02 -18.74 34.90
N ASN A 670 -2.29 -18.18 33.93
CA ASN A 670 -0.85 -17.86 34.01
C ASN A 670 -0.61 -16.44 34.64
N PRO A 671 0.43 -16.22 35.48
CA PRO A 671 0.83 -14.89 35.97
C PRO A 671 0.90 -13.79 34.91
N ASP A 672 1.56 -14.05 33.78
CA ASP A 672 1.85 -13.01 32.78
C ASP A 672 0.56 -12.44 32.17
N GLY A 673 -0.42 -13.31 31.89
CA GLY A 673 -1.72 -12.89 31.37
C GLY A 673 -2.53 -12.09 32.38
N ARG A 674 -2.40 -12.38 33.69
CA ARG A 674 -3.03 -11.56 34.74
C ARG A 674 -2.37 -10.19 34.85
N GLN A 675 -1.05 -10.13 34.72
CA GLN A 675 -0.32 -8.87 34.77
C GLN A 675 -0.69 -7.96 33.60
N LEU A 676 -0.80 -8.50 32.37
CA LEU A 676 -1.25 -7.77 31.20
C LEU A 676 -2.66 -7.17 31.39
N LEU A 677 -3.61 -7.97 31.88
CA LEU A 677 -4.97 -7.49 32.16
C LEU A 677 -5.00 -6.46 33.31
N SER A 678 -4.13 -6.63 34.33
CA SER A 678 -3.97 -5.68 35.43
C SER A 678 -3.47 -4.31 34.94
N ASN A 679 -2.48 -4.30 34.05
CA ASN A 679 -1.96 -3.06 33.44
C ASN A 679 -3.05 -2.35 32.62
N ALA A 680 -3.80 -3.09 31.80
CA ALA A 680 -4.94 -2.55 31.05
C ALA A 680 -6.03 -1.95 31.97
N LEU A 681 -6.33 -2.62 33.10
CA LEU A 681 -7.31 -2.13 34.07
C LEU A 681 -6.82 -0.91 34.85
N LYS A 682 -5.51 -0.77 35.11
CA LYS A 682 -4.93 0.45 35.69
C LYS A 682 -5.15 1.62 34.73
N TYR A 683 -4.87 1.43 33.45
CA TYR A 683 -5.07 2.45 32.43
C TYR A 683 -6.55 2.86 32.25
N LEU A 684 -7.48 1.88 32.27
CA LEU A 684 -8.93 2.13 32.17
C LEU A 684 -9.48 3.05 33.28
N LYS A 685 -8.79 3.18 34.42
CA LYS A 685 -9.19 4.13 35.48
C LYS A 685 -8.92 5.58 35.08
N THR A 686 -7.90 5.81 34.25
CA THR A 686 -7.47 7.13 33.78
C THR A 686 -8.27 7.54 32.54
N SER A 687 -8.40 6.65 31.55
CA SER A 687 -9.06 6.93 30.27
C SER A 687 -10.60 6.98 30.35
N SER A 688 -11.20 7.87 29.57
CA SER A 688 -12.66 7.94 29.34
C SER A 688 -13.10 7.50 27.93
N HIS A 689 -12.18 7.10 27.06
CA HIS A 689 -12.46 6.86 25.64
C HIS A 689 -12.41 5.38 25.23
N VAL A 690 -12.02 4.50 26.15
CA VAL A 690 -11.78 3.09 25.87
C VAL A 690 -12.77 2.18 26.59
N GLN A 691 -13.16 1.10 25.91
CA GLN A 691 -13.83 -0.06 26.50
C GLN A 691 -12.95 -1.33 26.38
N LEU A 692 -12.94 -2.16 27.42
CA LEU A 692 -12.04 -3.31 27.57
C LEU A 692 -12.79 -4.65 27.51
N GLY A 693 -12.39 -5.54 26.59
CA GLY A 693 -12.88 -6.91 26.44
C GLY A 693 -11.77 -7.93 26.71
N VAL A 694 -12.14 -9.19 26.91
CA VAL A 694 -11.22 -10.26 27.31
C VAL A 694 -11.44 -11.53 26.48
N VAL A 695 -10.36 -12.08 25.93
CA VAL A 695 -10.34 -13.35 25.18
C VAL A 695 -9.31 -14.27 25.82
N HIS A 696 -9.67 -15.53 26.02
CA HIS A 696 -8.84 -16.47 26.77
C HIS A 696 -8.10 -17.45 25.84
N ASN A 697 -6.77 -17.51 25.95
CA ASN A 697 -5.91 -18.39 25.14
C ASN A 697 -5.09 -19.38 26.02
N PRO A 698 -5.71 -20.44 26.54
CA PRO A 698 -5.05 -21.33 27.50
C PRO A 698 -3.95 -22.20 26.85
N ALA A 699 -2.79 -22.25 27.51
CA ALA A 699 -1.66 -23.10 27.13
C ALA A 699 -1.95 -24.59 27.43
N SER A 700 -2.53 -24.85 28.60
CA SER A 700 -2.77 -26.19 29.13
C SER A 700 -4.02 -26.86 28.51
N LYS A 701 -4.21 -28.16 28.82
CA LYS A 701 -5.45 -28.86 28.44
C LYS A 701 -6.61 -28.27 29.23
N ILE A 702 -7.66 -27.92 28.50
CA ILE A 702 -8.81 -27.21 29.04
C ILE A 702 -9.67 -28.19 29.86
N THR A 703 -9.57 -28.10 31.19
CA THR A 703 -10.40 -28.82 32.16
C THR A 703 -10.97 -27.82 33.15
N GLU A 704 -12.06 -28.18 33.84
CA GLU A 704 -12.67 -27.30 34.84
C GLU A 704 -11.69 -26.91 35.95
N ASP A 705 -10.84 -27.83 36.38
CA ASP A 705 -9.87 -27.61 37.46
C ASP A 705 -8.74 -26.64 37.08
N ASN A 706 -8.41 -26.54 35.79
CA ASN A 706 -7.29 -25.72 35.30
C ASN A 706 -7.72 -24.34 34.81
N THR A 707 -9.02 -24.06 34.68
CA THR A 707 -9.55 -22.78 34.16
C THR A 707 -10.39 -22.02 35.19
N VAL A 708 -10.02 -22.11 36.47
CA VAL A 708 -10.78 -21.53 37.59
C VAL A 708 -10.86 -20.01 37.46
N ILE A 709 -9.74 -19.35 37.16
CA ILE A 709 -9.68 -17.88 37.08
C ILE A 709 -10.38 -17.39 35.83
N ALA A 710 -10.13 -18.03 34.68
CA ALA A 710 -10.80 -17.67 33.43
C ALA A 710 -12.33 -17.80 33.52
N ARG A 711 -12.85 -18.88 34.12
CA ARG A 711 -14.31 -19.06 34.33
C ARG A 711 -14.88 -17.99 35.26
N ALA A 712 -14.14 -17.62 36.30
CA ALA A 712 -14.56 -16.58 37.24
C ALA A 712 -14.64 -15.20 36.57
N ILE A 713 -13.67 -14.87 35.72
CA ILE A 713 -13.66 -13.65 34.92
C ILE A 713 -14.88 -13.64 33.99
N LEU A 714 -15.09 -14.69 33.20
CA LEU A 714 -16.23 -14.79 32.28
C LEU A 714 -17.58 -14.69 33.00
N ALA A 715 -17.73 -15.36 34.15
CA ALA A 715 -18.92 -15.25 34.98
C ALA A 715 -19.16 -13.80 35.45
N ALA A 716 -18.11 -13.10 35.87
CA ALA A 716 -18.21 -11.71 36.32
C ALA A 716 -18.66 -10.76 35.20
N PHE A 717 -18.12 -10.92 33.99
CA PHE A 717 -18.51 -10.14 32.80
C PHE A 717 -19.99 -10.31 32.43
N LEU A 718 -20.59 -11.47 32.72
CA LEU A 718 -21.98 -11.76 32.38
C LEU A 718 -22.99 -11.33 33.47
N THR A 719 -22.59 -11.26 34.73
CA THR A 719 -23.53 -11.05 35.84
C THR A 719 -23.40 -9.71 36.56
N GLN A 720 -22.26 -9.01 36.45
CA GLN A 720 -21.97 -7.82 37.26
C GLN A 720 -22.05 -6.50 36.47
N LYS A 721 -22.34 -5.40 37.17
CA LYS A 721 -22.24 -4.02 36.64
C LYS A 721 -20.77 -3.56 36.61
N ASN A 722 -20.43 -2.56 35.81
CA ASN A 722 -19.04 -2.15 35.57
C ASN A 722 -18.28 -1.74 36.85
N ALA A 723 -18.92 -1.05 37.79
CA ALA A 723 -18.30 -0.65 39.06
C ALA A 723 -17.86 -1.87 39.89
N SER A 724 -18.78 -2.82 40.13
CA SER A 724 -18.50 -4.05 40.88
C SER A 724 -17.54 -4.97 40.13
N LEU A 725 -17.65 -5.03 38.79
CA LEU A 725 -16.78 -5.81 37.91
C LEU A 725 -15.32 -5.37 38.00
N LYS A 726 -15.05 -4.05 37.92
CA LYS A 726 -13.69 -3.51 38.05
C LYS A 726 -13.05 -3.85 39.39
N ASN A 727 -13.81 -3.72 40.48
CA ASN A 727 -13.29 -4.03 41.81
C ASN A 727 -13.01 -5.53 41.97
N PHE A 728 -13.88 -6.38 41.42
CA PHE A 728 -13.66 -7.82 41.41
C PHE A 728 -12.44 -8.22 40.57
N LEU A 729 -12.31 -7.69 39.35
CA LEU A 729 -11.15 -7.93 38.49
C LEU A 729 -9.85 -7.47 39.17
N GLY A 730 -9.84 -6.29 39.78
CA GLY A 730 -8.68 -5.79 40.54
C GLY A 730 -8.29 -6.66 41.74
N ARG A 731 -9.22 -7.46 42.28
CA ARG A 731 -8.96 -8.41 43.36
C ARG A 731 -8.49 -9.76 42.83
N ILE A 732 -9.15 -10.33 41.81
CA ILE A 732 -8.86 -11.68 41.30
C ILE A 732 -7.52 -11.76 40.54
N LEU A 733 -7.06 -10.65 39.98
CA LEU A 733 -5.81 -10.59 39.23
C LEU A 733 -4.56 -10.50 40.11
N LYS A 734 -4.72 -10.35 41.43
CA LYS A 734 -3.57 -10.38 42.35
C LYS A 734 -2.99 -11.78 42.45
N GLU A 735 -1.66 -11.87 42.55
CA GLU A 735 -1.01 -13.17 42.70
C GLU A 735 -1.40 -13.88 44.00
N ASP A 736 -1.53 -13.15 45.11
CA ASP A 736 -1.89 -13.73 46.40
C ASP A 736 -3.26 -14.44 46.36
N THR A 737 -4.21 -13.89 45.60
CA THR A 737 -5.52 -14.51 45.40
C THR A 737 -5.46 -15.72 44.49
N ALA A 738 -4.62 -15.69 43.45
CA ALA A 738 -4.41 -16.85 42.58
C ALA A 738 -3.76 -18.02 43.35
N ARG A 739 -2.75 -17.74 44.19
CA ARG A 739 -2.14 -18.74 45.08
C ARG A 739 -3.16 -19.30 46.06
N SER A 740 -3.98 -18.44 46.66
CA SER A 740 -5.05 -18.87 47.58
C SER A 740 -6.08 -19.79 46.91
N LEU A 741 -6.46 -19.48 45.66
CA LEU A 741 -7.38 -20.32 44.86
C LEU A 741 -6.75 -21.67 44.50
N ALA A 742 -5.46 -21.69 44.16
CA ALA A 742 -4.71 -22.93 43.93
C ALA A 742 -4.63 -23.82 45.18
N THR A 743 -4.60 -23.22 46.38
CA THR A 743 -4.66 -23.95 47.67
C THR A 743 -6.07 -24.41 48.08
N GLY A 744 -7.10 -24.17 47.25
CA GLY A 744 -8.45 -24.72 47.47
C GLY A 744 -9.44 -23.80 48.20
N THR A 745 -9.17 -22.50 48.31
CA THR A 745 -10.17 -21.55 48.84
C THR A 745 -11.40 -21.44 47.92
N LYS A 746 -12.60 -21.41 48.51
CA LYS A 746 -13.85 -21.26 47.75
C LYS A 746 -13.98 -19.84 47.21
N ILE A 747 -14.35 -19.70 45.93
CA ILE A 747 -14.47 -18.41 45.24
C ILE A 747 -15.42 -17.40 45.93
N LYS A 748 -16.35 -17.89 46.76
CA LYS A 748 -17.27 -17.08 47.57
C LYS A 748 -16.56 -16.09 48.51
N THR A 749 -15.37 -16.42 49.00
CA THR A 749 -14.62 -15.56 49.94
C THR A 749 -13.98 -14.35 49.24
N LEU A 750 -13.92 -14.37 47.90
CA LEU A 750 -13.31 -13.33 47.08
C LEU A 750 -14.33 -12.33 46.51
N LEU A 751 -15.62 -12.53 46.78
CA LEU A 751 -16.68 -11.61 46.36
C LEU A 751 -16.53 -10.23 47.03
N VAL A 752 -16.95 -9.19 46.30
CA VAL A 752 -16.81 -7.77 46.70
C VAL A 752 -18.19 -7.21 47.05
N PRO A 753 -18.31 -6.28 48.03
CA PRO A 753 -19.59 -5.63 48.34
C PRO A 753 -20.22 -4.99 47.09
N GLY A 754 -21.52 -5.22 46.88
CA GLY A 754 -22.28 -4.72 45.72
C GLY A 754 -22.30 -5.64 44.50
N MET A 755 -21.79 -6.88 44.61
CA MET A 755 -21.98 -7.92 43.60
C MET A 755 -23.31 -8.66 43.79
N ASN A 756 -23.91 -9.13 42.69
CA ASN A 756 -24.99 -10.10 42.76
C ASN A 756 -24.39 -11.51 42.94
N ASN A 757 -24.28 -11.93 44.20
CA ASN A 757 -23.60 -13.17 44.59
C ASN A 757 -24.31 -14.41 44.04
N ASP A 758 -25.64 -14.45 44.14
CA ASP A 758 -26.45 -15.61 43.71
C ASP A 758 -26.41 -15.80 42.20
N ALA A 759 -26.48 -14.71 41.43
CA ALA A 759 -26.38 -14.77 39.97
C ALA A 759 -24.98 -15.20 39.52
N PHE A 760 -23.94 -14.67 40.16
CA PHE A 760 -22.55 -15.04 39.88
C PHE A 760 -22.31 -16.51 40.14
N GLU A 761 -22.70 -17.02 41.30
CA GLU A 761 -22.45 -18.41 41.67
C GLU A 761 -23.18 -19.39 40.74
N LYS A 762 -24.46 -19.13 40.44
CA LYS A 762 -25.21 -19.93 39.47
C LYS A 762 -24.51 -19.94 38.12
N LYS A 763 -24.06 -18.78 37.65
CA LYS A 763 -23.43 -18.68 36.33
C LYS A 763 -22.03 -19.29 36.30
N TYR A 764 -21.21 -19.11 37.34
CA TYR A 764 -19.90 -19.72 37.47
C TYR A 764 -19.97 -21.25 37.44
N ASN A 765 -20.93 -21.85 38.15
CA ASN A 765 -21.13 -23.31 38.16
C ASN A 765 -21.76 -23.86 36.87
N THR A 766 -22.41 -23.00 36.06
CA THR A 766 -23.10 -23.39 34.82
C THR A 766 -22.26 -23.09 33.56
N ILE A 767 -21.28 -22.20 33.64
CA ILE A 767 -20.36 -21.91 32.54
C ILE A 767 -19.48 -23.15 32.33
N GLY A 768 -19.84 -23.92 31.30
CA GLY A 768 -19.01 -24.99 30.79
C GLY A 768 -17.77 -24.47 30.08
N VAL A 769 -16.91 -25.40 29.71
CA VAL A 769 -15.61 -25.11 29.09
C VAL A 769 -15.70 -24.77 27.60
N ASN A 770 -16.90 -24.89 27.00
CA ASN A 770 -17.15 -24.68 25.57
C ASN A 770 -16.78 -23.27 25.09
N VAL A 771 -17.09 -22.23 25.87
CA VAL A 771 -16.76 -20.83 25.52
C VAL A 771 -15.24 -20.63 25.49
N ILE A 772 -14.52 -21.25 26.42
CA ILE A 772 -13.05 -21.22 26.47
C ILE A 772 -12.44 -21.99 25.29
N GLN A 773 -13.03 -23.12 24.92
CA GLN A 773 -12.64 -23.87 23.72
C GLN A 773 -12.87 -23.05 22.44
N ALA A 774 -13.99 -22.33 22.34
CA ALA A 774 -14.26 -21.42 21.23
C ALA A 774 -13.21 -20.28 21.18
N HIS A 775 -12.87 -19.68 22.32
CA HIS A 775 -11.80 -18.67 22.39
C HIS A 775 -10.44 -19.24 21.94
N LYS A 776 -10.08 -20.46 22.34
CA LYS A 776 -8.84 -21.12 21.90
C LYS A 776 -8.81 -21.34 20.39
N VAL A 777 -9.92 -21.81 19.80
CA VAL A 777 -10.05 -21.98 18.34
C VAL A 777 -9.94 -20.63 17.62
N PHE A 778 -10.58 -19.58 18.16
CA PHE A 778 -10.49 -18.22 17.63
C PHE A 778 -9.04 -17.69 17.64
N CYS A 779 -8.32 -17.85 18.76
CA CYS A 779 -6.92 -17.44 18.87
C CYS A 779 -6.03 -18.17 17.85
N ARG A 780 -6.24 -19.48 17.67
CA ARG A 780 -5.46 -20.30 16.74
C ARG A 780 -5.75 -19.96 15.28
N GLU A 781 -7.02 -19.91 14.90
CA GLU A 781 -7.39 -19.86 13.48
C GLU A 781 -7.55 -18.44 12.95
N VAL A 782 -7.97 -17.48 13.79
CA VAL A 782 -8.16 -16.08 13.40
C VAL A 782 -6.96 -15.23 13.77
N LEU A 783 -6.61 -15.18 15.06
CA LEU A 783 -5.51 -14.33 15.54
C LEU A 783 -4.13 -14.88 15.18
N LYS A 784 -4.06 -16.13 14.72
CA LYS A 784 -2.82 -16.86 14.38
C LYS A 784 -1.84 -16.94 15.55
N LEU A 785 -2.36 -17.13 16.77
CA LEU A 785 -1.58 -17.27 18.00
C LEU A 785 -1.47 -18.74 18.40
N LEU A 786 -0.30 -19.14 18.88
CA LEU A 786 -0.11 -20.42 19.53
C LEU A 786 -0.77 -20.44 20.92
N PRO A 787 -1.12 -21.61 21.47
CA PRO A 787 -1.66 -21.72 22.82
C PRO A 787 -0.74 -21.06 23.86
N GLY A 788 -1.30 -20.22 24.74
CA GLY A 788 -0.55 -19.49 25.78
C GLY A 788 0.08 -18.17 25.33
N GLN A 789 0.19 -17.90 24.03
CA GLN A 789 0.70 -16.61 23.56
C GLN A 789 -0.29 -15.47 23.86
N MET A 790 0.27 -14.32 24.23
CA MET A 790 -0.48 -13.11 24.57
C MET A 790 -0.55 -12.16 23.36
N ALA A 791 -1.64 -11.41 23.25
CA ALA A 791 -1.80 -10.34 22.28
C ALA A 791 -2.79 -9.29 22.79
N VAL A 792 -2.73 -8.09 22.20
CA VAL A 792 -3.72 -7.03 22.41
C VAL A 792 -4.37 -6.71 21.06
N VAL A 793 -5.69 -6.62 21.02
CA VAL A 793 -6.43 -6.19 19.82
C VAL A 793 -7.01 -4.80 20.07
N SER A 794 -6.61 -3.78 19.30
CA SER A 794 -7.16 -2.42 19.39
C SER A 794 -7.91 -2.04 18.12
N ASN A 795 -9.21 -1.77 18.23
CA ASN A 795 -10.09 -1.48 17.08
C ASN A 795 -9.89 -2.46 15.90
N GLY A 796 -9.77 -3.75 16.21
CA GLY A 796 -9.51 -4.81 15.24
C GLY A 796 -8.05 -5.01 14.84
N ARG A 797 -7.14 -4.08 15.13
CA ARG A 797 -5.69 -4.24 14.91
C ARG A 797 -5.11 -5.25 15.91
N ILE A 798 -4.41 -6.26 15.43
CA ILE A 798 -3.76 -7.29 16.25
C ILE A 798 -2.33 -6.85 16.56
N ILE A 799 -1.97 -6.81 17.84
CA ILE A 799 -0.63 -6.48 18.36
C ILE A 799 -0.15 -7.69 19.15
N GLY A 800 0.77 -8.46 18.57
CA GLY A 800 1.32 -9.66 19.18
C GLY A 800 1.97 -10.59 18.15
N PRO A 801 2.59 -11.70 18.60
CA PRO A 801 2.62 -12.17 19.99
C PRO A 801 3.48 -11.30 20.92
N LEU A 802 3.03 -11.17 22.16
CA LEU A 802 3.67 -10.40 23.22
C LEU A 802 4.53 -11.29 24.12
N ARG A 803 5.66 -10.76 24.59
CA ARG A 803 6.53 -11.34 25.61
C ARG A 803 6.08 -10.92 27.01
N GLU A 804 6.67 -11.55 28.02
CA GLU A 804 6.48 -11.19 29.43
C GLU A 804 6.84 -9.72 29.68
N ASN A 805 5.98 -8.99 30.41
CA ASN A 805 6.17 -7.57 30.75
C ASN A 805 6.39 -6.60 29.59
N GLU A 806 6.00 -6.97 28.38
CA GLU A 806 6.25 -6.13 27.20
C GLU A 806 5.34 -4.90 27.12
N LEU A 807 4.12 -4.95 27.69
CA LEU A 807 3.19 -3.82 27.72
C LEU A 807 2.87 -3.33 29.14
N THR A 808 3.13 -2.06 29.37
CA THR A 808 2.88 -1.29 30.58
C THR A 808 1.60 -0.44 30.45
N ALA A 809 1.27 0.35 31.48
CA ALA A 809 0.11 1.24 31.44
C ALA A 809 0.31 2.44 30.48
N GLU A 810 1.56 2.86 30.26
CA GLU A 810 1.91 3.97 29.36
C GLU A 810 1.74 3.57 27.89
N ASP A 811 2.03 2.31 27.55
CA ASP A 811 1.79 1.75 26.22
C ASP A 811 0.31 1.78 25.82
N PHE A 812 -0.60 1.58 26.78
CA PHE A 812 -2.04 1.70 26.52
C PHE A 812 -2.46 3.15 26.24
N ASP A 813 -1.71 4.14 26.75
CA ASP A 813 -1.93 5.55 26.42
C ASP A 813 -1.54 5.86 24.99
N LEU A 814 -0.34 5.42 24.58
CA LEU A 814 0.10 5.51 23.19
C LEU A 814 -0.91 4.82 22.26
N LEU A 815 -1.37 3.63 22.63
CA LEU A 815 -2.35 2.87 21.85
C LEU A 815 -3.68 3.61 21.70
N GLU A 816 -4.16 4.29 22.75
CA GLU A 816 -5.35 5.14 22.67
C GLU A 816 -5.11 6.32 21.74
N GLN A 817 -4.00 7.05 21.90
CA GLN A 817 -3.67 8.21 21.07
C GLN A 817 -3.57 7.84 19.59
N VAL A 818 -2.88 6.74 19.27
CA VAL A 818 -2.77 6.19 17.91
C VAL A 818 -4.14 5.78 17.35
N THR A 819 -5.05 5.30 18.20
CA THR A 819 -6.39 4.90 17.77
C THR A 819 -7.32 6.10 17.56
N LEU A 820 -7.15 7.16 18.37
CA LEU A 820 -7.92 8.40 18.33
C LEU A 820 -7.48 9.36 17.21
N SER A 821 -6.16 9.46 16.95
CA SER A 821 -5.60 10.31 15.88
C SER A 821 -6.08 9.87 14.50
N LYS A 822 -6.42 8.59 14.35
CA LYS A 822 -6.99 8.01 13.14
C LYS A 822 -8.45 8.44 12.91
N ALA A 823 -8.99 8.10 11.75
CA ALA A 823 -10.38 8.35 11.35
C ALA A 823 -11.45 7.94 12.39
N THR A 824 -11.12 7.13 13.39
CA THR A 824 -11.99 6.69 14.48
C THR A 824 -12.76 7.83 15.18
N ALA A 825 -12.15 8.99 15.43
CA ALA A 825 -12.86 10.13 16.02
C ALA A 825 -13.95 10.68 15.08
N LYS A 826 -13.65 10.77 13.78
CA LYS A 826 -14.60 11.17 12.74
C LYS A 826 -15.69 10.10 12.55
N VAL A 827 -15.33 8.82 12.56
CA VAL A 827 -16.27 7.68 12.52
C VAL A 827 -17.24 7.74 13.70
N LYS A 828 -16.76 8.03 14.92
CA LYS A 828 -17.64 8.22 16.08
C LYS A 828 -18.66 9.34 15.87
N ALA A 829 -18.27 10.45 15.25
CA ALA A 829 -19.20 11.53 14.93
C ALA A 829 -20.28 11.09 13.93
N LEU A 830 -19.90 10.36 12.87
CA LEU A 830 -20.84 9.84 11.87
C LEU A 830 -21.77 8.76 12.44
N VAL A 831 -21.26 7.86 13.30
CA VAL A 831 -22.09 6.85 13.98
C VAL A 831 -23.12 7.50 14.90
N LYS A 832 -22.78 8.64 15.53
CA LYS A 832 -23.75 9.43 16.31
C LYS A 832 -24.79 10.09 15.41
N GLU A 833 -24.42 10.60 14.23
CA GLU A 833 -25.36 11.15 13.23
C GLU A 833 -26.39 10.10 12.78
N MET A 834 -26.00 8.82 12.72
CA MET A 834 -26.91 7.70 12.43
C MET A 834 -27.91 7.38 13.56
N GLY A 835 -27.81 8.03 14.73
CA GLY A 835 -28.67 7.74 15.88
C GLY A 835 -28.34 6.43 16.60
N VAL A 836 -27.20 5.80 16.31
CA VAL A 836 -26.78 4.54 16.97
C VAL A 836 -25.98 4.85 18.23
N GLY A 837 -26.66 4.88 19.38
CA GLY A 837 -26.07 5.15 20.69
C GLY A 837 -25.43 3.95 21.40
N GLY A 838 -24.69 4.24 22.47
CA GLY A 838 -24.27 3.24 23.45
C GLY A 838 -23.27 2.17 22.99
N LYS A 839 -23.48 0.95 23.48
CA LYS A 839 -22.64 -0.23 23.19
C LYS A 839 -22.66 -0.62 21.71
N ARG A 840 -23.82 -0.53 21.06
CA ARG A 840 -23.96 -0.83 19.62
C ARG A 840 -23.18 0.16 18.77
N GLY A 841 -23.22 1.45 19.11
CA GLY A 841 -22.43 2.48 18.44
C GLY A 841 -20.93 2.26 18.59
N SER A 842 -20.47 1.89 19.79
CA SER A 842 -19.04 1.61 20.07
C SER A 842 -18.55 0.38 19.29
N ASN A 843 -19.34 -0.69 19.25
CA ASN A 843 -19.03 -1.88 18.44
C ASN A 843 -19.02 -1.55 16.94
N LEU A 844 -19.98 -0.73 16.46
CA LEU A 844 -20.00 -0.31 15.07
C LEU A 844 -18.76 0.53 14.71
N ALA A 845 -18.37 1.47 15.57
CA ALA A 845 -17.16 2.27 15.37
C ALA A 845 -15.89 1.40 15.29
N MET A 846 -15.77 0.38 16.15
CA MET A 846 -14.70 -0.63 16.09
C MET A 846 -14.69 -1.35 14.73
N LYS A 847 -15.83 -1.87 14.29
CA LYS A 847 -15.94 -2.64 13.04
C LYS A 847 -15.63 -1.80 11.80
N VAL A 848 -16.12 -0.56 11.76
CA VAL A 848 -15.84 0.39 10.67
C VAL A 848 -14.37 0.81 10.64
N SER A 849 -13.80 1.16 11.81
CA SER A 849 -12.39 1.54 11.92
C SER A 849 -11.46 0.40 11.49
N ALA A 850 -11.76 -0.84 11.88
CA ALA A 850 -11.02 -2.02 11.46
C ALA A 850 -11.09 -2.25 9.94
N LEU A 851 -12.29 -2.13 9.36
CA LEU A 851 -12.48 -2.31 7.92
C LEU A 851 -11.70 -1.27 7.12
N LEU A 852 -11.86 0.01 7.41
CA LEU A 852 -11.20 1.09 6.68
C LEU A 852 -9.67 1.02 6.82
N SER A 853 -9.18 0.73 8.02
CA SER A 853 -7.74 0.59 8.27
C SER A 853 -7.13 -0.66 7.63
N SER A 854 -7.94 -1.66 7.27
CA SER A 854 -7.49 -2.88 6.58
C SER A 854 -7.33 -2.72 5.07
N LEU A 855 -7.87 -1.63 4.51
CA LEU A 855 -7.74 -1.32 3.09
C LEU A 855 -6.36 -0.71 2.83
N PRO A 856 -5.78 -0.89 1.63
CA PRO A 856 -4.53 -0.25 1.27
C PRO A 856 -4.67 1.28 1.35
N LYS A 857 -3.54 1.97 1.58
CA LYS A 857 -3.50 3.44 1.48
C LYS A 857 -3.95 3.83 0.07
N SER A 858 -4.91 4.74 0.02
CA SER A 858 -5.54 5.20 -1.22
C SER A 858 -5.27 6.70 -1.37
N ASP A 859 -5.28 7.17 -2.61
CA ASP A 859 -5.16 8.59 -2.90
C ASP A 859 -6.31 9.39 -2.26
N VAL A 860 -6.04 10.68 -2.03
CA VAL A 860 -6.99 11.61 -1.41
C VAL A 860 -8.29 11.66 -2.23
N ARG A 861 -9.40 11.37 -1.56
CA ARG A 861 -10.74 11.43 -2.17
C ARG A 861 -11.25 12.87 -2.19
N ARG A 862 -11.79 13.31 -3.33
CA ARG A 862 -12.38 14.64 -3.49
C ARG A 862 -13.89 14.55 -3.72
N ASP A 863 -14.61 15.52 -3.17
CA ASP A 863 -16.03 15.69 -3.50
C ASP A 863 -16.17 16.55 -4.76
N ILE A 864 -17.13 16.19 -5.60
CA ILE A 864 -17.35 16.87 -6.89
C ILE A 864 -18.82 17.20 -6.99
N ASP A 865 -19.07 18.49 -6.84
CA ASP A 865 -20.37 19.10 -6.99
C ASP A 865 -20.39 19.99 -8.23
N PHE A 866 -21.50 19.91 -8.95
CA PHE A 866 -21.77 20.79 -10.08
C PHE A 866 -22.77 21.85 -9.63
N LEU A 867 -22.53 23.12 -9.97
CA LEU A 867 -23.46 24.22 -9.64
C LEU A 867 -24.85 23.99 -10.24
N LYS A 868 -24.90 23.47 -11.47
CA LYS A 868 -26.12 23.19 -12.22
C LYS A 868 -25.98 21.88 -12.99
N GLU A 869 -27.04 21.08 -13.02
CA GLU A 869 -27.00 19.72 -13.59
C GLU A 869 -28.19 19.41 -14.53
N LYS A 870 -28.92 20.42 -15.01
CA LYS A 870 -30.17 20.20 -15.74
C LYS A 870 -29.94 19.91 -17.22
N HIS A 871 -29.01 20.62 -17.85
CA HIS A 871 -28.82 20.59 -19.30
C HIS A 871 -27.39 20.22 -19.72
N SER A 872 -26.44 20.12 -18.79
CA SER A 872 -25.01 19.86 -19.09
C SER A 872 -24.48 18.51 -18.59
N VAL A 873 -25.23 17.83 -17.71
CA VAL A 873 -24.81 16.60 -17.03
C VAL A 873 -25.71 15.43 -17.44
N LEU A 874 -25.11 14.36 -17.96
CA LEU A 874 -25.77 13.08 -18.16
C LEU A 874 -25.82 12.32 -16.83
N LYS A 875 -27.01 11.85 -16.43
CA LYS A 875 -27.22 11.09 -15.20
C LYS A 875 -27.73 9.69 -15.52
N ILE A 876 -27.08 8.67 -14.97
CA ILE A 876 -27.56 7.29 -15.01
C ILE A 876 -27.69 6.82 -13.56
N ASP A 877 -28.90 6.44 -13.18
CA ASP A 877 -29.18 5.88 -11.86
C ASP A 877 -28.75 4.41 -11.78
N PRO A 878 -28.38 3.92 -10.59
CA PRO A 878 -28.01 2.52 -10.38
C PRO A 878 -29.21 1.60 -10.65
N GLU A 879 -28.94 0.43 -11.25
CA GLU A 879 -29.96 -0.58 -11.52
C GLU A 879 -30.64 -1.07 -10.23
N GLN A 880 -29.84 -1.22 -9.15
CA GLN A 880 -30.32 -1.69 -7.86
C GLN A 880 -30.09 -0.64 -6.77
N LYS A 881 -31.16 0.08 -6.40
CA LYS A 881 -31.10 1.18 -5.41
C LYS A 881 -30.85 0.74 -3.97
N SER A 882 -31.12 -0.52 -3.63
CA SER A 882 -30.95 -1.08 -2.27
C SER A 882 -29.56 -1.66 -2.01
N GLU A 883 -28.84 -1.99 -3.09
CA GLU A 883 -27.48 -2.52 -3.06
C GLU A 883 -26.45 -1.38 -3.06
N PRO A 884 -25.22 -1.63 -2.57
CA PRO A 884 -24.15 -0.66 -2.74
C PRO A 884 -23.91 -0.39 -4.24
N PHE A 885 -23.64 0.86 -4.58
CA PHE A 885 -23.33 1.29 -5.93
C PHE A 885 -22.03 2.11 -5.93
N PHE A 886 -21.32 2.07 -7.05
CA PHE A 886 -20.16 2.92 -7.31
C PHE A 886 -20.63 4.30 -7.75
N ASP A 887 -20.19 5.36 -7.07
CA ASP A 887 -20.42 6.74 -7.52
C ASP A 887 -19.33 7.12 -8.52
N VAL A 888 -19.70 7.21 -9.79
CA VAL A 888 -18.80 7.50 -10.90
C VAL A 888 -19.10 8.90 -11.42
N VAL A 889 -18.09 9.77 -11.33
CA VAL A 889 -18.18 11.14 -11.82
C VAL A 889 -17.19 11.31 -12.95
N GLY A 890 -17.68 11.59 -14.15
CA GLY A 890 -16.87 11.87 -15.33
C GLY A 890 -16.99 13.33 -15.72
N ILE A 891 -15.87 13.94 -16.08
CA ILE A 891 -15.77 15.27 -16.68
C ILE A 891 -15.06 15.05 -18.00
N VAL A 892 -15.67 15.38 -19.13
CA VAL A 892 -15.06 15.08 -20.44
C VAL A 892 -15.65 15.95 -21.55
N ASP A 893 -14.83 16.36 -22.51
CA ASP A 893 -15.33 16.84 -23.81
C ASP A 893 -15.59 15.63 -24.71
N PRO A 894 -16.82 15.44 -25.25
CA PRO A 894 -17.12 14.36 -26.19
C PRO A 894 -16.15 14.22 -27.36
N LEU A 895 -15.46 15.30 -27.75
CA LEU A 895 -14.52 15.33 -28.87
C LEU A 895 -13.04 15.36 -28.42
N SER A 896 -12.73 14.84 -27.25
CA SER A 896 -11.36 14.67 -26.75
C SER A 896 -10.81 13.27 -27.01
N ARG A 897 -9.49 13.08 -27.01
CA ARG A 897 -8.86 11.74 -27.14
C ARG A 897 -9.27 10.84 -25.98
N GLU A 898 -9.35 11.42 -24.80
CA GLU A 898 -9.76 10.74 -23.57
C GLU A 898 -11.20 10.22 -23.67
N ALA A 899 -12.10 10.93 -24.37
CA ALA A 899 -13.47 10.47 -24.62
C ALA A 899 -13.53 9.17 -25.44
N GLN A 900 -12.58 8.94 -26.34
CA GLN A 900 -12.54 7.74 -27.19
C GLN A 900 -12.36 6.47 -26.33
N LYS A 901 -11.53 6.56 -25.29
CA LYS A 901 -11.31 5.49 -24.29
C LYS A 901 -12.39 5.48 -23.21
N LEU A 902 -12.71 6.64 -22.65
CA LEU A 902 -13.65 6.79 -21.52
C LEU A 902 -15.07 6.34 -21.87
N SER A 903 -15.56 6.65 -23.08
CA SER A 903 -16.91 6.24 -23.50
C SER A 903 -17.10 4.73 -23.47
N HIS A 904 -16.13 3.98 -24.01
CA HIS A 904 -16.12 2.52 -23.95
C HIS A 904 -15.98 2.02 -22.50
N LEU A 905 -15.09 2.63 -21.72
CA LEU A 905 -14.86 2.26 -20.33
C LEU A 905 -16.13 2.44 -19.46
N LEU A 906 -16.89 3.51 -19.65
CA LEU A 906 -18.14 3.75 -18.91
C LEU A 906 -19.23 2.74 -19.26
N ILE A 907 -19.32 2.33 -20.53
CA ILE A 907 -20.23 1.25 -20.96
C ILE A 907 -19.83 -0.07 -20.28
N PHE A 908 -18.55 -0.40 -20.31
CA PHE A 908 -17.98 -1.56 -19.65
C PHE A 908 -18.26 -1.55 -18.14
N LEU A 909 -18.01 -0.42 -17.45
CA LEU A 909 -18.26 -0.29 -16.01
C LEU A 909 -19.74 -0.48 -15.67
N GLY A 910 -20.65 0.04 -16.50
CA GLY A 910 -22.08 -0.16 -16.33
C GLY A 910 -22.54 -1.61 -16.46
N GLN A 911 -21.74 -2.48 -17.09
CA GLN A 911 -22.02 -3.93 -17.19
C GLN A 911 -21.39 -4.74 -16.05
N VAL A 912 -20.24 -4.31 -15.54
CA VAL A 912 -19.49 -5.05 -14.51
C VAL A 912 -19.98 -4.70 -13.09
N VAL A 913 -20.26 -3.41 -12.82
CA VAL A 913 -20.60 -2.91 -11.49
C VAL A 913 -21.93 -2.16 -11.47
N ASN A 914 -22.62 -2.18 -10.33
CA ASN A 914 -23.79 -1.34 -10.09
C ASN A 914 -23.32 0.12 -9.94
N MET A 915 -23.50 0.95 -10.95
CA MET A 915 -22.93 2.29 -11.05
C MET A 915 -24.00 3.38 -11.02
N LYS A 916 -23.74 4.47 -10.28
CA LYS A 916 -24.40 5.76 -10.44
C LYS A 916 -23.46 6.67 -11.23
N LEU A 917 -23.85 7.12 -12.41
CA LEU A 917 -23.03 7.97 -13.27
C LEU A 917 -23.51 9.42 -13.26
N ARG A 918 -22.60 10.36 -13.03
CA ARG A 918 -22.75 11.78 -13.38
C ARG A 918 -21.65 12.18 -14.36
N LEU A 919 -22.00 12.41 -15.61
CA LEU A 919 -21.06 12.75 -16.67
C LEU A 919 -21.29 14.18 -17.16
N PHE A 920 -20.39 15.09 -16.81
CA PHE A 920 -20.42 16.49 -17.24
C PHE A 920 -19.69 16.68 -18.58
N MET A 921 -20.37 17.33 -19.52
CA MET A 921 -19.85 17.60 -20.86
C MET A 921 -18.98 18.89 -20.85
N ASN A 922 -17.68 18.74 -20.60
CA ASN A 922 -16.70 19.83 -20.47
C ASN A 922 -16.23 20.36 -21.84
N CYS A 923 -17.15 20.90 -22.64
CA CYS A 923 -16.91 21.26 -24.04
C CYS A 923 -15.93 22.44 -24.22
N ARG A 924 -15.07 22.36 -25.24
CA ARG A 924 -14.30 23.52 -25.73
C ARG A 924 -15.16 24.50 -26.52
N PHE A 925 -14.79 25.78 -26.46
CA PHE A 925 -15.44 26.85 -27.22
C PHE A 925 -14.48 27.39 -28.28
N LYS A 926 -15.01 27.77 -29.45
CA LYS A 926 -14.27 28.45 -30.53
C LYS A 926 -13.06 27.65 -31.02
N LEU A 927 -13.29 26.40 -31.41
CA LEU A 927 -12.25 25.56 -32.01
C LEU A 927 -11.84 26.11 -33.39
N SER A 928 -10.54 26.18 -33.64
CA SER A 928 -9.95 26.56 -34.93
C SER A 928 -9.67 25.37 -35.85
N GLU A 929 -9.57 24.18 -35.27
CA GLU A 929 -9.17 22.94 -35.94
C GLU A 929 -10.05 21.77 -35.47
N ALA A 930 -10.13 20.73 -36.30
CA ALA A 930 -10.79 19.48 -35.94
C ALA A 930 -10.12 18.85 -34.71
N PRO A 931 -10.88 18.57 -33.62
CA PRO A 931 -10.30 18.13 -32.36
C PRO A 931 -9.83 16.66 -32.38
N LEU A 932 -10.40 15.82 -33.25
CA LEU A 932 -10.01 14.42 -33.46
C LEU A 932 -9.74 14.18 -34.95
N LYS A 933 -8.67 13.45 -35.27
CA LYS A 933 -8.24 13.11 -36.64
C LYS A 933 -8.01 11.60 -36.83
N SER A 934 -8.60 10.79 -35.97
CA SER A 934 -8.37 9.36 -35.95
C SER A 934 -9.62 8.59 -35.59
N PHE A 935 -9.67 7.35 -36.04
CA PHE A 935 -10.63 6.34 -35.59
C PHE A 935 -10.00 5.56 -34.45
N TYR A 936 -10.80 5.16 -33.47
CA TYR A 936 -10.28 4.49 -32.29
C TYR A 936 -11.17 3.33 -31.87
N ARG A 937 -10.57 2.23 -31.41
CA ARG A 937 -11.26 1.11 -30.79
C ARG A 937 -10.50 0.70 -29.54
N PHE A 938 -11.24 0.45 -28.45
CA PHE A 938 -10.67 -0.10 -27.23
C PHE A 938 -11.12 -1.55 -27.08
N VAL A 939 -10.17 -2.46 -26.93
CA VAL A 939 -10.42 -3.90 -26.84
C VAL A 939 -10.54 -4.29 -25.38
N LEU A 940 -11.76 -4.24 -24.85
CA LEU A 940 -12.04 -4.62 -23.46
C LEU A 940 -13.44 -5.24 -23.37
N GLU A 941 -13.52 -6.46 -22.87
CA GLU A 941 -14.80 -7.19 -22.73
C GLU A 941 -15.05 -7.55 -21.26
N PRO A 942 -16.30 -7.45 -20.77
CA PRO A 942 -16.65 -7.76 -19.38
C PRO A 942 -16.60 -9.26 -19.06
N GLU A 943 -16.78 -10.13 -20.05
CA GLU A 943 -16.86 -11.58 -19.89
C GLU A 943 -16.34 -12.28 -21.16
N LEU A 944 -15.87 -13.52 -21.02
CA LEU A 944 -15.48 -14.37 -22.15
C LEU A 944 -16.71 -14.74 -23.00
N VAL A 945 -16.69 -14.37 -24.27
CA VAL A 945 -17.78 -14.63 -25.23
C VAL A 945 -17.50 -15.90 -26.03
N SER A 946 -18.54 -16.65 -26.40
CA SER A 946 -18.43 -17.80 -27.31
C SER A 946 -18.54 -17.35 -28.77
N GLY A 947 -17.63 -17.82 -29.63
CA GLY A 947 -17.69 -17.55 -31.06
C GLY A 947 -18.74 -18.40 -31.78
N ALA A 948 -19.20 -17.93 -32.95
CA ALA A 948 -20.21 -18.62 -33.77
C ALA A 948 -19.75 -20.00 -34.30
N SER A 949 -18.43 -20.26 -34.32
CA SER A 949 -17.80 -21.50 -34.79
C SER A 949 -17.56 -22.55 -33.70
N GLY A 950 -18.07 -22.36 -32.49
CA GLY A 950 -17.85 -23.27 -31.36
C GLY A 950 -16.47 -23.14 -30.69
N SER A 951 -15.65 -22.18 -31.11
CA SER A 951 -14.42 -21.80 -30.41
C SER A 951 -14.74 -20.94 -29.20
N PHE A 952 -14.27 -21.36 -28.02
CA PHE A 952 -14.36 -20.60 -26.77
C PHE A 952 -12.97 -20.54 -26.14
N PRO A 953 -12.50 -19.36 -25.70
CA PRO A 953 -13.12 -18.05 -25.87
C PRO A 953 -12.97 -17.47 -27.30
N LEU A 954 -13.85 -16.55 -27.69
CA LEU A 954 -13.66 -15.72 -28.89
C LEU A 954 -12.39 -14.87 -28.73
N ALA A 955 -11.55 -14.81 -29.77
CA ALA A 955 -10.34 -14.00 -29.76
C ALA A 955 -10.70 -12.49 -29.68
N PRO A 956 -10.26 -11.76 -28.63
CA PRO A 956 -10.42 -10.32 -28.56
C PRO A 956 -9.63 -9.63 -29.68
N GLY A 957 -10.26 -8.68 -30.37
CA GLY A 957 -9.65 -7.91 -31.45
C GLY A 957 -10.38 -6.61 -31.75
N ALA A 958 -9.70 -5.67 -32.40
CA ALA A 958 -10.28 -4.41 -32.84
C ALA A 958 -10.74 -4.52 -34.29
N ASN A 959 -12.05 -4.45 -34.50
CA ASN A 959 -12.63 -4.47 -35.84
C ASN A 959 -13.12 -3.06 -36.22
N PHE A 960 -12.68 -2.59 -37.39
CA PHE A 960 -13.10 -1.34 -37.99
C PHE A 960 -13.99 -1.66 -39.20
N PHE A 961 -15.21 -1.13 -39.21
CA PHE A 961 -16.19 -1.35 -40.26
C PHE A 961 -16.54 -0.01 -40.93
N GLU A 962 -16.95 -0.06 -42.20
CA GLU A 962 -17.44 1.10 -42.96
C GLU A 962 -16.43 2.28 -42.96
N MET A 963 -15.14 1.96 -43.12
CA MET A 963 -14.05 2.93 -43.15
C MET A 963 -13.97 3.65 -44.51
N PRO A 964 -13.63 4.95 -44.55
CA PRO A 964 -13.47 5.68 -45.80
C PRO A 964 -12.27 5.16 -46.60
N GLU A 965 -12.44 4.97 -47.92
CA GLU A 965 -11.41 4.36 -48.78
C GLU A 965 -10.36 5.36 -49.31
N SER A 966 -10.71 6.66 -49.35
CA SER A 966 -9.90 7.73 -49.92
C SER A 966 -8.75 8.28 -49.07
N PRO A 967 -8.79 8.33 -47.71
CA PRO A 967 -7.66 8.79 -46.92
C PRO A 967 -6.62 7.69 -46.73
N LEU A 968 -5.36 8.10 -46.62
CA LEU A 968 -4.28 7.21 -46.21
C LEU A 968 -4.26 7.13 -44.67
N LEU A 969 -4.26 5.91 -44.15
CA LEU A 969 -4.40 5.60 -42.72
C LEU A 969 -3.11 5.00 -42.17
N THR A 970 -2.80 5.33 -40.91
CA THR A 970 -1.69 4.76 -40.15
C THR A 970 -2.28 4.03 -38.93
N LEU A 971 -1.91 2.76 -38.74
CA LEU A 971 -2.35 1.95 -37.61
C LEU A 971 -1.38 2.07 -36.44
N ASN A 972 -1.86 2.66 -35.34
CA ASN A 972 -1.13 2.76 -34.09
C ASN A 972 -1.73 1.84 -33.03
N MET A 973 -0.88 1.09 -32.35
CA MET A 973 -1.24 0.31 -31.16
C MET A 973 -1.00 1.13 -29.90
N ILE A 974 -2.03 1.26 -29.06
CA ILE A 974 -1.96 1.96 -27.77
C ILE A 974 -2.04 0.92 -26.66
N THR A 975 -0.88 0.51 -26.16
CA THR A 975 -0.74 -0.55 -25.15
C THR A 975 -0.42 0.04 -23.77
N PRO A 976 -0.60 -0.73 -22.68
CA PRO A 976 -0.01 -0.38 -21.38
C PRO A 976 1.50 -0.14 -21.49
N GLU A 977 2.06 0.76 -20.66
CA GLU A 977 3.48 1.15 -20.72
C GLU A 977 4.44 -0.03 -20.49
N SER A 978 4.03 -1.03 -19.71
CA SER A 978 4.83 -2.23 -19.43
C SER A 978 4.97 -3.18 -20.63
N TRP A 979 4.24 -2.97 -21.73
CA TRP A 979 4.15 -3.91 -22.84
C TRP A 979 5.04 -3.50 -23.99
N LEU A 980 5.91 -4.42 -24.43
CA LEU A 980 6.63 -4.31 -25.70
C LEU A 980 5.98 -5.20 -26.75
N VAL A 981 5.34 -4.56 -27.73
CA VAL A 981 4.53 -5.23 -28.74
C VAL A 981 5.14 -5.03 -30.13
N GLU A 982 5.15 -6.09 -30.93
CA GLU A 982 5.66 -6.09 -32.32
C GLU A 982 4.58 -6.62 -33.28
N ALA A 983 4.57 -6.12 -34.52
CA ALA A 983 3.73 -6.66 -35.59
C ALA A 983 4.36 -7.93 -36.16
N VAL A 984 3.70 -9.09 -36.01
CA VAL A 984 4.26 -10.40 -36.41
C VAL A 984 3.71 -10.86 -37.76
N ASN A 985 2.46 -10.49 -38.07
CA ASN A 985 1.80 -10.91 -39.30
C ASN A 985 0.98 -9.75 -39.87
N SER A 986 1.40 -9.25 -41.03
CA SER A 986 0.57 -8.40 -41.87
C SER A 986 1.02 -8.51 -43.32
N SER A 987 0.05 -8.53 -44.24
CA SER A 987 0.31 -8.48 -45.68
C SER A 987 0.48 -7.06 -46.24
N TYR A 988 0.18 -6.03 -45.43
CA TYR A 988 0.13 -4.64 -45.84
C TYR A 988 1.07 -3.78 -44.99
N ASP A 989 1.47 -2.62 -45.53
CA ASP A 989 2.19 -1.60 -44.77
C ASP A 989 1.23 -0.90 -43.80
N LEU A 990 1.43 -1.13 -42.50
CA LEU A 990 0.58 -0.60 -41.43
C LEU A 990 0.73 0.92 -41.26
N ASP A 991 1.81 1.52 -41.77
CA ASP A 991 2.03 2.96 -41.72
C ASP A 991 1.32 3.71 -42.85
N ASN A 992 1.02 3.01 -43.96
CA ASN A 992 0.44 3.58 -45.17
C ASN A 992 -0.68 2.69 -45.74
N ILE A 993 -1.75 2.52 -44.97
CA ILE A 993 -2.92 1.76 -45.38
C ILE A 993 -3.78 2.65 -46.30
N TYR A 994 -3.81 2.31 -47.59
CA TYR A 994 -4.70 2.94 -48.55
C TYR A 994 -5.77 1.93 -48.99
N LEU A 995 -6.97 2.06 -48.43
CA LEU A 995 -8.03 1.04 -48.54
C LEU A 995 -8.54 0.86 -49.99
N LYS A 996 -8.44 1.88 -50.84
CA LYS A 996 -8.78 1.77 -52.27
C LYS A 996 -7.93 0.73 -53.03
N ASP A 997 -6.69 0.51 -52.59
CA ASP A 997 -5.77 -0.44 -53.22
C ASP A 997 -5.90 -1.86 -52.64
N VAL A 998 -6.77 -2.06 -51.65
CA VAL A 998 -6.94 -3.32 -50.94
C VAL A 998 -8.14 -4.11 -51.52
N GLU A 999 -7.90 -5.33 -51.99
CA GLU A 999 -8.96 -6.17 -52.58
C GLU A 999 -9.95 -6.78 -51.54
N SER A 1000 -9.56 -6.85 -50.26
CA SER A 1000 -10.36 -7.48 -49.20
C SER A 1000 -10.14 -6.86 -47.81
N VAL A 1001 -10.02 -7.67 -46.75
CA VAL A 1001 -9.86 -7.22 -45.36
C VAL A 1001 -8.37 -7.05 -45.03
N VAL A 1002 -8.01 -5.91 -44.46
CA VAL A 1002 -6.68 -5.71 -43.87
C VAL A 1002 -6.64 -6.43 -42.52
N SER A 1003 -5.75 -7.42 -42.38
CA SER A 1003 -5.50 -8.11 -41.12
C SER A 1003 -4.08 -7.83 -40.63
N ALA A 1004 -3.96 -7.57 -39.33
CA ALA A 1004 -2.70 -7.35 -38.66
C ALA A 1004 -2.72 -8.08 -37.31
N GLU A 1005 -1.71 -8.91 -37.06
CA GLU A 1005 -1.53 -9.60 -35.79
C GLU A 1005 -0.29 -9.04 -35.09
N TYR A 1006 -0.50 -8.61 -33.85
CA TYR A 1006 0.54 -8.10 -32.96
C TYR A 1006 0.81 -9.09 -31.84
N GLU A 1007 2.06 -9.21 -31.42
CA GLU A 1007 2.49 -10.08 -30.33
C GLU A 1007 3.15 -9.27 -29.22
N LEU A 1008 2.77 -9.56 -27.97
CA LEU A 1008 3.48 -9.08 -26.79
C LEU A 1008 4.73 -9.93 -26.59
N GLU A 1009 5.88 -9.40 -26.99
CA GLU A 1009 7.15 -10.13 -26.96
C GLU A 1009 7.75 -10.15 -25.54
N TYR A 1010 7.72 -8.98 -24.87
CA TYR A 1010 8.29 -8.80 -23.53
C TYR A 1010 7.45 -7.89 -22.64
N LEU A 1011 7.63 -8.07 -21.34
CA LEU A 1011 7.26 -7.11 -20.31
C LEU A 1011 8.50 -6.31 -19.89
N LEU A 1012 8.29 -5.04 -19.58
CA LEU A 1012 9.34 -4.17 -19.03
C LEU A 1012 9.46 -4.37 -17.51
N LEU A 1013 10.70 -4.62 -17.08
CA LEU A 1013 11.13 -4.41 -15.70
C LEU A 1013 11.83 -3.04 -15.64
N GLU A 1014 11.27 -2.13 -14.88
CA GLU A 1014 11.79 -0.76 -14.77
C GLU A 1014 12.39 -0.54 -13.39
N GLY A 1015 13.34 0.39 -13.30
CA GLY A 1015 13.84 0.79 -12.00
C GLY A 1015 14.69 2.05 -11.99
N HIS A 1016 15.03 2.47 -10.79
CA HIS A 1016 15.88 3.62 -10.53
C HIS A 1016 17.09 3.22 -9.70
N CYS A 1017 18.27 3.66 -10.08
CA CYS A 1017 19.52 3.37 -9.39
C CYS A 1017 20.23 4.62 -8.88
N PHE A 1018 20.61 4.61 -7.61
CA PHE A 1018 21.28 5.73 -6.96
C PHE A 1018 22.50 5.26 -6.14
N ASP A 1019 23.53 6.09 -6.09
CA ASP A 1019 24.67 5.90 -5.19
C ASP A 1019 24.28 6.32 -3.76
N VAL A 1020 24.56 5.50 -2.76
CA VAL A 1020 24.26 5.79 -1.35
C VAL A 1020 25.01 7.03 -0.85
N ALA A 1021 26.26 7.21 -1.28
CA ALA A 1021 27.12 8.29 -0.77
C ALA A 1021 26.75 9.66 -1.38
N THR A 1022 26.50 9.70 -2.69
CA THR A 1022 26.23 10.96 -3.42
C THR A 1022 24.74 11.23 -3.61
N ARG A 1023 23.88 10.21 -3.46
CA ARG A 1023 22.45 10.22 -3.86
C ARG A 1023 22.21 10.60 -5.31
N GLN A 1024 23.24 10.55 -6.15
CA GLN A 1024 23.12 10.83 -7.57
C GLN A 1024 22.84 9.55 -8.35
N PRO A 1025 22.14 9.67 -9.50
CA PRO A 1025 22.06 8.63 -10.51
C PRO A 1025 23.43 8.08 -10.87
N THR A 1026 23.61 6.76 -10.82
CA THR A 1026 24.86 6.09 -11.21
C THR A 1026 24.94 5.89 -12.73
N HIS A 1027 25.13 6.99 -13.45
CA HIS A 1027 25.18 6.99 -14.91
C HIS A 1027 26.26 6.03 -15.45
N GLY A 1028 25.86 5.14 -16.36
CA GLY A 1028 26.75 4.17 -16.99
C GLY A 1028 26.90 2.84 -16.25
N LEU A 1029 26.30 2.69 -15.06
CA LEU A 1029 26.29 1.43 -14.33
C LEU A 1029 25.51 0.37 -15.10
N GLN A 1030 26.05 -0.84 -15.18
CA GLN A 1030 25.51 -1.90 -16.01
C GLN A 1030 24.88 -2.99 -15.15
N PHE A 1031 23.64 -3.36 -15.49
CA PHE A 1031 22.92 -4.46 -14.88
C PHE A 1031 22.77 -5.63 -15.83
N THR A 1032 22.74 -6.84 -15.28
CA THR A 1032 22.36 -8.07 -15.98
C THR A 1032 21.17 -8.72 -15.28
N LEU A 1033 20.30 -9.34 -16.07
CA LEU A 1033 19.12 -10.07 -15.62
C LEU A 1033 19.16 -11.49 -16.19
N GLY A 1034 18.98 -12.48 -15.33
CA GLY A 1034 18.98 -13.89 -15.74
C GLY A 1034 18.29 -14.83 -14.75
N THR A 1035 18.33 -16.12 -15.03
CA THR A 1035 17.86 -17.18 -14.12
C THR A 1035 19.07 -17.87 -13.48
N ARG A 1036 18.82 -18.79 -12.52
CA ARG A 1036 19.91 -19.57 -11.89
C ARG A 1036 20.68 -20.44 -12.89
N LYS A 1037 20.01 -20.90 -13.94
CA LYS A 1037 20.64 -21.70 -15.01
C LYS A 1037 21.38 -20.85 -16.03
N ASN A 1038 20.85 -19.68 -16.34
CA ASN A 1038 21.47 -18.74 -17.28
C ASN A 1038 21.49 -17.32 -16.67
N PRO A 1039 22.59 -16.96 -15.96
CA PRO A 1039 22.65 -15.76 -15.13
C PRO A 1039 22.70 -14.45 -15.93
N VAL A 1040 23.15 -14.47 -17.19
CA VAL A 1040 23.21 -13.29 -18.05
C VAL A 1040 22.35 -13.53 -19.27
N LYS A 1041 21.10 -13.06 -19.24
CA LYS A 1041 20.17 -13.18 -20.37
C LYS A 1041 19.96 -11.85 -21.07
N VAL A 1042 19.78 -10.78 -20.31
CA VAL A 1042 19.56 -9.41 -20.80
C VAL A 1042 20.45 -8.47 -19.99
N ASP A 1043 21.00 -7.45 -20.65
CA ASP A 1043 21.77 -6.38 -20.02
C ASP A 1043 21.15 -5.00 -20.29
N THR A 1044 21.44 -4.05 -19.41
CA THR A 1044 21.05 -2.64 -19.57
C THR A 1044 22.03 -1.72 -18.86
N ILE A 1045 21.93 -0.42 -19.15
CA ILE A 1045 22.72 0.62 -18.51
C ILE A 1045 21.81 1.61 -17.77
N VAL A 1046 22.30 2.15 -16.66
CA VAL A 1046 21.63 3.19 -15.88
C VAL A 1046 21.80 4.54 -16.55
N MET A 1047 20.69 5.22 -16.81
CA MET A 1047 20.65 6.55 -17.41
C MET A 1047 20.91 7.66 -16.38
N ALA A 1048 21.42 8.80 -16.84
CA ALA A 1048 21.66 9.96 -15.98
C ALA A 1048 20.37 10.57 -15.42
N ASN A 1049 19.27 10.51 -16.19
CA ASN A 1049 17.98 11.04 -15.77
C ASN A 1049 17.35 10.12 -14.71
N LEU A 1050 17.27 10.59 -13.46
CA LEU A 1050 16.64 9.89 -12.33
C LEU A 1050 17.16 8.47 -12.07
N GLY A 1051 18.35 8.12 -12.59
CA GLY A 1051 18.91 6.78 -12.46
C GLY A 1051 18.09 5.71 -13.16
N TYR A 1052 17.28 6.06 -14.16
CA TYR A 1052 16.34 5.14 -14.77
C TYR A 1052 17.05 4.03 -15.55
N PHE A 1053 16.56 2.80 -15.43
CA PHE A 1053 16.94 1.66 -16.25
C PHE A 1053 15.72 0.81 -16.58
N GLN A 1054 15.78 0.11 -17.71
CA GLN A 1054 14.73 -0.80 -18.15
C GLN A 1054 15.34 -2.10 -18.70
N LEU A 1055 14.71 -3.22 -18.39
CA LEU A 1055 15.11 -4.56 -18.81
C LEU A 1055 13.91 -5.26 -19.45
N LYS A 1056 14.15 -5.97 -20.55
CA LYS A 1056 13.13 -6.78 -21.23
C LYS A 1056 13.07 -8.17 -20.60
N ALA A 1057 11.90 -8.59 -20.14
CA ALA A 1057 11.74 -9.90 -19.50
C ALA A 1057 10.35 -10.48 -19.70
N ASN A 1058 10.26 -11.81 -19.62
CA ASN A 1058 8.99 -12.54 -19.64
C ASN A 1058 8.51 -12.86 -18.22
N PRO A 1059 7.23 -13.20 -18.01
CA PRO A 1059 6.73 -13.62 -16.71
C PRO A 1059 7.61 -14.73 -16.11
N GLY A 1060 8.10 -14.51 -14.89
CA GLY A 1060 9.20 -15.30 -14.38
C GLY A 1060 9.85 -14.82 -13.09
N ALA A 1061 10.70 -15.68 -12.51
CA ALA A 1061 11.58 -15.35 -11.41
C ALA A 1061 12.99 -15.08 -11.94
N TRP A 1062 13.43 -13.84 -11.81
CA TRP A 1062 14.68 -13.33 -12.35
C TRP A 1062 15.64 -12.92 -11.23
N ILE A 1063 16.93 -12.96 -11.50
CA ILE A 1063 18.00 -12.50 -10.61
C ILE A 1063 18.67 -11.32 -11.29
N LEU A 1064 18.65 -10.17 -10.62
CA LEU A 1064 19.34 -8.96 -11.05
C LEU A 1064 20.74 -8.92 -10.43
N ARG A 1065 21.77 -8.69 -11.25
CA ARG A 1065 23.17 -8.58 -10.82
C ARG A 1065 23.84 -7.40 -11.48
N LEU A 1066 24.90 -6.87 -10.86
CA LEU A 1066 25.83 -5.99 -11.56
C LEU A 1066 26.52 -6.81 -12.65
N ARG A 1067 26.79 -6.17 -13.79
CA ARG A 1067 27.52 -6.84 -14.87
C ARG A 1067 28.98 -7.04 -14.46
N GLU A 1068 29.49 -8.25 -14.71
CA GLU A 1068 30.91 -8.57 -14.55
C GLU A 1068 31.78 -7.55 -15.33
N GLY A 1069 32.78 -6.99 -14.65
CA GLY A 1069 33.65 -5.90 -15.12
C GLY A 1069 33.57 -4.67 -14.22
N ARG A 1070 33.86 -3.49 -14.77
CA ARG A 1070 34.02 -2.23 -14.01
C ARG A 1070 32.84 -1.88 -13.08
N SER A 1071 31.61 -2.26 -13.46
CA SER A 1071 30.42 -2.04 -12.61
C SER A 1071 30.48 -2.89 -11.33
N GLU A 1072 30.80 -4.18 -11.43
CA GLU A 1072 30.93 -5.07 -10.27
C GLU A 1072 32.25 -4.85 -9.51
N GLU A 1073 33.32 -4.41 -10.17
CA GLU A 1073 34.59 -4.07 -9.53
C GLU A 1073 34.42 -2.89 -8.57
N ILE A 1074 33.85 -1.78 -9.06
CA ILE A 1074 33.73 -0.53 -8.30
C ILE A 1074 32.53 -0.56 -7.34
N TYR A 1075 31.38 -1.08 -7.77
CA TYR A 1075 30.13 -1.01 -7.01
C TYR A 1075 29.69 -2.36 -6.47
N GLN A 1076 28.94 -2.31 -5.37
CA GLN A 1076 28.15 -3.41 -4.85
C GLN A 1076 26.71 -2.94 -4.63
N ILE A 1077 25.75 -3.86 -4.75
CA ILE A 1077 24.35 -3.57 -4.42
C ILE A 1077 24.25 -3.54 -2.89
N TYR A 1078 23.98 -2.35 -2.34
CA TYR A 1078 23.84 -2.14 -0.90
C TYR A 1078 22.41 -2.44 -0.44
N ARG A 1079 21.42 -1.96 -1.20
CA ARG A 1079 20.00 -2.10 -0.86
C ARG A 1079 19.13 -2.10 -2.10
N HIS A 1080 17.97 -2.74 -2.00
CA HIS A 1080 16.96 -2.68 -3.05
C HIS A 1080 15.53 -2.64 -2.47
N GLU A 1081 14.62 -1.98 -3.16
CA GLU A 1081 13.20 -1.88 -2.82
C GLU A 1081 12.32 -2.30 -4.00
N GLY A 1082 11.11 -2.79 -3.72
CA GLY A 1082 10.18 -3.27 -4.75
C GLY A 1082 10.46 -4.69 -5.28
N THR A 1083 11.43 -5.40 -4.71
CA THR A 1083 11.82 -6.76 -5.12
C THR A 1083 11.15 -7.84 -4.26
N ASP A 1084 11.34 -9.12 -4.63
CA ASP A 1084 10.80 -10.25 -3.86
C ASP A 1084 11.72 -10.62 -2.69
N SER A 1085 13.05 -10.47 -2.85
CA SER A 1085 14.05 -10.74 -1.82
C SER A 1085 14.01 -9.76 -0.65
N SER A 1086 14.61 -10.16 0.48
CA SER A 1086 14.88 -9.24 1.61
C SER A 1086 15.86 -8.16 1.16
N GLU A 1087 15.72 -6.94 1.67
CA GLU A 1087 16.54 -5.77 1.31
C GLU A 1087 18.05 -5.98 1.47
N VAL A 1088 18.45 -6.96 2.29
CA VAL A 1088 19.85 -7.29 2.66
C VAL A 1088 20.31 -8.62 2.02
N SER A 1089 19.54 -9.17 1.08
CA SER A 1089 19.93 -10.40 0.39
C SER A 1089 21.04 -10.12 -0.61
N GLU A 1090 22.08 -10.97 -0.64
CA GLU A 1090 23.15 -10.90 -1.65
C GLU A 1090 22.60 -11.07 -3.08
N GLU A 1091 21.59 -11.93 -3.25
CA GLU A 1091 20.89 -12.09 -4.54
C GLU A 1091 19.63 -11.23 -4.59
N VAL A 1092 19.54 -10.37 -5.61
CA VAL A 1092 18.36 -9.55 -5.89
C VAL A 1092 17.37 -10.34 -6.73
N VAL A 1093 16.33 -10.87 -6.10
CA VAL A 1093 15.30 -11.69 -6.77
C VAL A 1093 14.12 -10.81 -7.18
N VAL A 1094 13.87 -10.74 -8.49
CA VAL A 1094 12.79 -9.96 -9.09
C VAL A 1094 11.79 -10.90 -9.76
N VAL A 1095 10.57 -10.89 -9.25
CA VAL A 1095 9.47 -11.72 -9.78
C VAL A 1095 8.54 -10.88 -10.66
N LEU A 1096 8.32 -11.29 -11.90
CA LEU A 1096 7.32 -10.74 -12.82
C LEU A 1096 6.14 -11.72 -12.93
N ASN A 1097 5.03 -11.39 -12.28
CA ASN A 1097 3.86 -12.27 -12.16
C ASN A 1097 2.53 -11.62 -12.60
N SER A 1098 2.57 -10.39 -13.12
CA SER A 1098 1.42 -9.62 -13.61
C SER A 1098 1.77 -8.95 -14.94
N PHE A 1099 0.75 -8.43 -15.63
CA PHE A 1099 0.91 -7.60 -16.83
C PHE A 1099 1.19 -6.12 -16.53
N SER A 1100 1.03 -5.72 -15.26
CA SER A 1100 1.31 -4.35 -14.79
C SER A 1100 2.82 -4.10 -14.72
N SER A 1101 3.24 -2.83 -14.79
CA SER A 1101 4.65 -2.46 -14.60
C SER A 1101 5.12 -2.85 -13.20
N LYS A 1102 6.41 -3.21 -13.11
CA LYS A 1102 7.11 -3.43 -11.85
C LYS A 1102 8.30 -2.49 -11.79
N ILE A 1103 8.22 -1.52 -10.89
CA ILE A 1103 9.28 -0.52 -10.68
C ILE A 1103 10.08 -0.93 -9.44
N ILE A 1104 11.40 -1.05 -9.59
CA ILE A 1104 12.33 -1.35 -8.50
C ILE A 1104 13.26 -0.17 -8.22
N ARG A 1105 13.70 -0.02 -6.97
CA ARG A 1105 14.73 0.97 -6.62
C ARG A 1105 15.96 0.24 -6.13
N VAL A 1106 17.13 0.56 -6.66
CA VAL A 1106 18.39 -0.09 -6.33
C VAL A 1106 19.36 0.97 -5.83
N GLN A 1107 19.90 0.76 -4.64
CA GLN A 1107 20.94 1.60 -4.06
C GLN A 1107 22.25 0.84 -4.11
N VAL A 1108 23.25 1.48 -4.71
CA VAL A 1108 24.59 0.92 -4.85
C VAL A 1108 25.59 1.73 -4.06
N GLN A 1109 26.65 1.07 -3.62
CA GLN A 1109 27.74 1.68 -2.87
C GLN A 1109 29.06 1.29 -3.51
N LYS A 1110 30.00 2.23 -3.59
CA LYS A 1110 31.37 1.88 -3.99
C LYS A 1110 32.02 0.97 -2.96
N LYS A 1111 32.84 0.03 -3.42
CA LYS A 1111 33.64 -0.82 -2.53
C LYS A 1111 34.71 0.02 -1.81
N PRO A 1112 35.18 -0.41 -0.62
CA PRO A 1112 36.14 0.37 0.18
C PRO A 1112 37.42 0.73 -0.58
N ASP A 1113 37.87 -0.16 -1.46
CA ASP A 1113 39.12 -0.01 -2.21
C ASP A 1113 38.99 0.95 -3.40
N GLU A 1114 37.76 1.25 -3.85
CA GLU A 1114 37.48 1.95 -5.12
C GLU A 1114 36.71 3.26 -4.96
N ILE A 1115 36.77 3.88 -3.76
CA ILE A 1115 35.98 5.09 -3.42
C ILE A 1115 36.29 6.26 -4.39
N HIS A 1116 37.56 6.37 -4.80
CA HIS A 1116 38.05 7.45 -5.66
C HIS A 1116 37.96 7.12 -7.16
N GLU A 1117 37.63 5.89 -7.55
CA GLU A 1117 37.55 5.53 -8.96
C GLU A 1117 36.25 6.02 -9.61
N SER A 1118 36.37 6.55 -10.83
CA SER A 1118 35.22 6.90 -11.67
C SER A 1118 34.75 5.66 -12.44
N LEU A 1119 33.43 5.51 -12.55
CA LEU A 1119 32.82 4.44 -13.36
C LEU A 1119 33.05 4.63 -14.86
N LEU A 1120 33.06 5.89 -15.31
CA LEU A 1120 33.38 6.27 -16.67
C LEU A 1120 34.86 6.67 -16.66
N SER A 1121 35.71 5.94 -17.39
CA SER A 1121 37.09 6.37 -17.62
C SER A 1121 37.09 7.70 -18.37
N ASP A 1122 37.88 8.67 -17.92
CA ASP A 1122 38.27 9.83 -18.74
C ASP A 1122 39.17 9.35 -19.89
N GLY A 1123 38.58 8.67 -20.87
CA GLY A 1123 39.24 8.23 -22.10
C GLY A 1123 39.66 9.38 -23.03
N ALA A 1124 39.75 10.60 -22.51
CA ALA A 1124 40.22 11.78 -23.23
C ALA A 1124 41.62 12.22 -22.78
N ALA A 1125 42.14 11.73 -21.64
CA ALA A 1125 43.46 12.13 -21.15
C ALA A 1125 44.63 11.36 -21.81
N GLU A 1126 44.38 10.15 -22.35
CA GLU A 1126 45.43 9.34 -23.01
C GLU A 1126 45.65 9.72 -24.49
N GLU A 1127 44.73 10.45 -25.13
CA GLU A 1127 44.92 10.94 -26.51
C GLU A 1127 45.63 12.31 -26.58
N GLU A 1128 45.65 13.10 -25.49
CA GLU A 1128 46.36 14.39 -25.44
C GLU A 1128 47.86 14.24 -25.14
N GLU A 1129 48.30 13.18 -24.47
CA GLU A 1129 49.74 12.90 -24.26
C GLU A 1129 50.43 12.39 -25.54
N ASP A 1130 49.71 11.68 -26.42
CA ASP A 1130 50.25 11.19 -27.69
C ASP A 1130 50.26 12.27 -28.81
N PHE A 1131 49.54 13.38 -28.60
CA PHE A 1131 49.58 14.57 -29.47
C PHE A 1131 50.66 15.59 -29.08
N MET A 1132 51.29 15.45 -27.91
CA MET A 1132 52.39 16.31 -27.43
C MET A 1132 53.79 15.65 -27.58
N ILE A 1133 53.87 14.45 -28.15
CA ILE A 1133 55.14 13.75 -28.46
C ILE A 1133 55.24 13.35 -29.96
N ARG A 1134 54.64 14.12 -30.87
CA ARG A 1134 54.94 14.04 -32.32
C ARG A 1134 55.25 15.38 -32.96
#